data_AF-A0AB34JX55-F1
#
_entry.id   AF-A0AB34JX55-F1
#
_cell.length_a   1.000
_cell.length_b   1.000
_cell.length_c   1.000
_cell.angle_alpha   90.00
_cell.angle_beta   90.00
_cell.angle_gamma   90.00
#
_symmetry.space_group_name_H-M   'P 1'
#
loop_
_entity.id
_entity.type
_entity.pdbx_description
1 polymer ?
#
loop_
_entity_poly.entity_id
_entity_poly.type
_entity_poly.pdbx_seq_one_letter_code
_entity_poly.pdbx_strand_id
1 'polypeptide(L)'
;MALQRLQAALREKLAFGELEARLAELDELAEECARVGTDVDALSALDPLIGQLEAARPAKAKRRRTEGALLVDLEGVDRPHAAGLAVCVGRYCALRHAPLLAARHFDAALAIDPSSPPAALGLAQALLAQRDPEGCTARVLEFWRRASLPPSLESREARHLAFLLAHLVEKRSLRAPADGLALLEALCPFVRTPACSAVGAILAAWVPELLSPERLHEYPFALDLLRSSHQFCRRELEPLVVASRRGLLRQLTADAHAESSAAAPHASREGAERSSPGLRRAARLRRLDVAGAASTAHDAPPRPRPPIARRLVAAASVGMHCYHCGFCLPESEEEEKAINEIYSALESGSLSWPFAEVDLLRLCACAMYADLSSIESAEAMLVDPSIAWQAVAPLCFVVAARFLYETQLSCTAHLFLPKERARRGALLRRVSPIDVASSGVSSFYEKILYPAWQQPEVFGMTPLSIFERMRRQFRHFEWPLGTDPETSEQHRLLVAGAGSGHQIAQSLQCYACIQVVGLDLSAPSLAYAEKKLFELCPQEAARRVRLVVGDILTLGGPSCPLGLFEMVSAIGVLHHVSAPDVALAKLVAKLRAGGVLQLATYSTLGMASWRRGAAQLIHHLAPELVDSSGGLRRQPTPSELRALRHSIFCADSEEYFRKHGIPLETRAAREHLLHCEEFYSATGCHDLLFHPSERTFTLLEVKAMLADAGCAPIGVFFASLDVDAAARQAYNDYATSHAPMSSDVDQSDLEAWHHVEEANPHIFGRMHIVIAQKKW
;
A
#
# COMPACT_ATOMS: atom_id res chain seq x y z
N MET A 1 15.80 -36.42 -6.34
CA MET A 1 16.90 -36.33 -5.32
C MET A 1 17.66 -35.00 -5.39
N ALA A 2 17.88 -34.43 -6.58
CA ALA A 2 18.52 -33.15 -6.79
C ALA A 2 17.73 -31.98 -6.17
N LEU A 3 16.39 -32.02 -6.24
CA LEU A 3 15.51 -31.04 -5.58
C LEU A 3 15.83 -30.90 -4.07
N GLN A 4 15.89 -32.02 -3.35
CA GLN A 4 16.20 -32.05 -1.92
C GLN A 4 17.63 -31.55 -1.62
N ARG A 5 18.60 -31.86 -2.49
CA ARG A 5 19.98 -31.36 -2.35
C ARG A 5 20.07 -29.85 -2.55
N LEU A 6 19.36 -29.31 -3.55
CA LEU A 6 19.27 -27.86 -3.78
C LEU A 6 18.62 -27.15 -2.59
N GLN A 7 17.49 -27.67 -2.09
CA GLN A 7 16.83 -27.14 -0.90
C GLN A 7 17.76 -27.13 0.32
N ALA A 8 18.53 -28.21 0.56
CA ALA A 8 19.49 -28.28 1.65
C ALA A 8 20.62 -27.25 1.50
N ALA A 9 21.18 -27.12 0.29
CA ALA A 9 22.26 -26.17 0.02
C ALA A 9 21.82 -24.70 0.15
N LEU A 10 20.59 -24.37 -0.27
CA LEU A 10 20.03 -23.03 -0.11
C LEU A 10 19.84 -22.69 1.39
N ARG A 11 19.31 -23.63 2.18
CA ARG A 11 19.10 -23.46 3.63
C ARG A 11 20.40 -23.22 4.39
N GLU A 12 21.49 -23.83 3.96
CA GLU A 12 22.80 -23.64 4.59
C GLU A 12 23.37 -22.23 4.33
N LYS A 13 23.10 -21.64 3.16
CA LYS A 13 23.80 -20.43 2.70
C LYS A 13 23.03 -19.14 2.84
N LEU A 14 21.69 -19.19 2.88
CA LEU A 14 20.85 -18.01 2.74
C LEU A 14 20.17 -17.61 4.06
N ALA A 15 19.95 -16.31 4.25
CA ALA A 15 19.08 -15.77 5.30
C ALA A 15 17.61 -15.90 4.88
N PHE A 16 16.65 -15.78 5.81
CA PHE A 16 15.24 -16.07 5.56
C PHE A 16 14.66 -15.44 4.28
N GLY A 17 14.76 -14.12 4.12
CA GLY A 17 14.15 -13.43 2.98
C GLY A 17 14.70 -13.91 1.64
N GLU A 18 16.02 -14.12 1.57
CA GLU A 18 16.67 -14.65 0.37
C GLU A 18 16.37 -16.15 0.16
N LEU A 19 16.30 -16.93 1.24
CA LEU A 19 15.95 -18.35 1.22
C LEU A 19 14.52 -18.57 0.73
N GLU A 20 13.55 -17.80 1.22
CA GLU A 20 12.16 -17.92 0.80
C GLU A 20 12.01 -17.59 -0.69
N ALA A 21 12.65 -16.52 -1.15
CA ALA A 21 12.67 -16.18 -2.58
C ALA A 21 13.26 -17.31 -3.43
N ARG A 22 14.40 -17.90 -3.02
CA ARG A 22 15.05 -19.00 -3.76
C ARG A 22 14.30 -20.32 -3.70
N LEU A 23 13.64 -20.62 -2.59
CA LEU A 23 12.78 -21.81 -2.50
C LEU A 23 11.54 -21.64 -3.38
N ALA A 24 10.95 -20.45 -3.42
CA ALA A 24 9.84 -20.16 -4.34
C ALA A 24 10.27 -20.30 -5.81
N GLU A 25 11.45 -19.79 -6.19
CA GLU A 25 12.03 -19.99 -7.54
C GLU A 25 12.24 -21.48 -7.87
N LEU A 26 12.59 -22.30 -6.88
CA LEU A 26 12.78 -23.74 -7.06
C LEU A 26 11.46 -24.50 -7.21
N ASP A 27 10.46 -24.16 -6.41
CA ASP A 27 9.10 -24.71 -6.53
C ASP A 27 8.50 -24.35 -7.90
N GLU A 28 8.68 -23.09 -8.34
CA GLU A 28 8.29 -22.60 -9.67
C GLU A 28 9.02 -23.33 -10.81
N LEU A 29 10.31 -23.64 -10.64
CA LEU A 29 11.05 -24.44 -11.62
C LEU A 29 10.46 -25.84 -11.72
N ALA A 30 10.10 -26.47 -10.59
CA ALA A 30 9.52 -27.81 -10.58
C ALA A 30 8.16 -27.86 -11.29
N GLU A 31 7.29 -26.88 -11.04
CA GLU A 31 5.99 -26.74 -11.74
C GLU A 31 6.17 -26.55 -13.24
N GLU A 32 7.09 -25.66 -13.64
CA GLU A 32 7.37 -25.39 -15.05
C GLU A 32 7.97 -26.62 -15.75
N CYS A 33 8.87 -27.34 -15.09
CA CYS A 33 9.43 -28.59 -15.59
C CYS A 33 8.32 -29.62 -15.85
N ALA A 34 7.42 -29.81 -14.88
CA ALA A 34 6.29 -30.73 -15.02
C ALA A 34 5.40 -30.36 -16.21
N ARG A 35 5.16 -29.05 -16.45
CA ARG A 35 4.36 -28.55 -17.57
C ARG A 35 4.96 -28.89 -18.94
N VAL A 36 6.29 -28.82 -19.07
CA VAL A 36 6.99 -29.10 -20.34
C VAL A 36 7.42 -30.56 -20.50
N GLY A 37 7.05 -31.43 -19.56
CA GLY A 37 7.36 -32.87 -19.60
C GLY A 37 8.81 -33.21 -19.22
N THR A 38 9.43 -32.41 -18.35
CA THR A 38 10.75 -32.67 -17.76
C THR A 38 10.69 -32.62 -16.23
N ASP A 39 11.82 -32.75 -15.55
CA ASP A 39 11.90 -32.59 -14.10
C ASP A 39 13.26 -31.98 -13.68
N VAL A 40 13.34 -31.53 -12.42
CA VAL A 40 14.56 -30.91 -11.87
C VAL A 40 15.72 -31.92 -11.79
N ASP A 41 15.42 -33.21 -11.65
CA ASP A 41 16.45 -34.25 -11.62
C ASP A 41 17.10 -34.41 -13.02
N ALA A 42 16.34 -34.29 -14.11
CA ALA A 42 16.84 -34.30 -15.48
C ALA A 42 17.73 -33.09 -15.77
N LEU A 43 17.37 -31.90 -15.27
CA LEU A 43 18.20 -30.70 -15.40
C LEU A 43 19.53 -30.81 -14.66
N SER A 44 19.61 -31.62 -13.60
CA SER A 44 20.86 -31.83 -12.85
C SER A 44 21.97 -32.49 -13.66
N ALA A 45 21.64 -33.13 -14.79
CA ALA A 45 22.62 -33.64 -15.75
C ALA A 45 23.47 -32.50 -16.37
N LEU A 46 23.02 -31.25 -16.31
CA LEU A 46 23.74 -30.08 -16.81
C LEU A 46 24.83 -29.59 -15.84
N ASP A 47 24.86 -30.07 -14.61
CA ASP A 47 25.79 -29.58 -13.57
C ASP A 47 27.27 -29.60 -13.97
N PRO A 48 27.81 -30.68 -14.56
CA PRO A 48 29.21 -30.71 -14.97
C PRO A 48 29.50 -29.67 -16.03
N LEU A 49 28.56 -29.48 -16.97
CA LEU A 49 28.70 -28.52 -18.08
C LEU A 49 28.62 -27.07 -17.59
N ILE A 50 27.68 -26.77 -16.68
CA ILE A 50 27.58 -25.46 -16.02
C ILE A 50 28.89 -25.14 -15.30
N GLY A 51 29.43 -26.09 -14.52
CA GLY A 51 30.69 -25.93 -13.81
C GLY A 51 31.88 -25.68 -14.74
N GLN A 52 31.98 -26.41 -15.84
CA GLN A 52 33.03 -26.23 -16.85
C GLN A 52 32.97 -24.84 -17.50
N LEU A 53 31.78 -24.39 -17.90
CA LEU A 53 31.58 -23.11 -18.58
C LEU A 53 31.79 -21.91 -17.67
N GLU A 54 31.38 -21.99 -16.39
CA GLU A 54 31.68 -20.94 -15.41
C GLU A 54 33.18 -20.90 -15.05
N ALA A 55 33.86 -22.06 -14.97
CA ALA A 55 35.31 -22.11 -14.74
C ALA A 55 36.12 -21.56 -15.92
N ALA A 56 35.64 -21.73 -17.15
CA ALA A 56 36.28 -21.21 -18.37
C ALA A 56 36.08 -19.69 -18.58
N ARG A 57 35.32 -19.02 -17.70
CA ARG A 57 34.96 -17.61 -17.86
C ARG A 57 36.18 -16.69 -17.62
N PRO A 58 36.53 -15.80 -18.56
CA PRO A 58 37.64 -14.88 -18.35
C PRO A 58 37.32 -13.87 -17.24
N ALA A 59 38.22 -13.69 -16.28
CA ALA A 59 38.07 -12.76 -15.15
C ALA A 59 37.81 -11.28 -15.54
N LYS A 60 38.08 -10.91 -16.81
CA LYS A 60 37.90 -9.56 -17.36
C LYS A 60 36.98 -9.50 -18.60
N ALA A 61 36.20 -10.54 -18.89
CA ALA A 61 35.25 -10.47 -20.01
C ALA A 61 34.26 -9.32 -19.76
N LYS A 62 34.22 -8.33 -20.68
CA LYS A 62 33.25 -7.23 -20.62
C LYS A 62 31.84 -7.83 -20.51
N ARG A 63 31.12 -7.40 -19.46
CA ARG A 63 29.85 -7.92 -18.90
C ARG A 63 28.61 -7.89 -19.84
N ARG A 64 28.73 -8.12 -21.15
CA ARG A 64 27.69 -7.68 -22.10
C ARG A 64 27.26 -8.66 -23.20
N ARG A 65 27.44 -9.98 -23.06
CA ARG A 65 27.04 -10.91 -24.15
C ARG A 65 26.06 -11.98 -23.72
N THR A 66 24.79 -11.80 -24.09
CA THR A 66 23.82 -12.91 -24.22
C THR A 66 24.14 -13.81 -25.42
N GLU A 67 25.20 -13.52 -26.18
CA GLU A 67 25.68 -14.34 -27.29
C GLU A 67 26.46 -15.58 -26.79
N GLY A 68 26.11 -16.75 -27.32
CA GLY A 68 26.82 -18.02 -27.11
C GLY A 68 25.90 -19.24 -27.26
N ALA A 69 26.49 -20.43 -27.30
CA ALA A 69 25.74 -21.67 -27.41
C ALA A 69 24.85 -21.91 -26.17
N LEU A 70 23.67 -22.48 -26.41
CA LEU A 70 22.74 -22.97 -25.39
C LEU A 70 23.24 -24.30 -24.83
N LEU A 71 22.88 -24.60 -23.57
CA LEU A 71 23.16 -25.90 -22.94
C LEU A 71 22.32 -27.05 -23.47
N VAL A 72 21.19 -26.72 -24.10
CA VAL A 72 20.27 -27.67 -24.71
C VAL A 72 20.03 -27.28 -26.16
N ASP A 73 19.97 -28.28 -27.02
CA ASP A 73 19.56 -28.10 -28.40
C ASP A 73 18.03 -27.94 -28.46
N LEU A 74 17.58 -26.88 -29.11
CA LEU A 74 16.16 -26.55 -29.28
C LEU A 74 15.70 -26.84 -30.72
N GLU A 75 16.60 -27.25 -31.62
CA GLU A 75 16.25 -27.57 -33.00
C GLU A 75 15.33 -28.80 -33.07
N GLY A 76 14.27 -28.70 -33.87
CA GLY A 76 13.30 -29.79 -34.06
C GLY A 76 12.30 -29.97 -32.91
N VAL A 77 12.40 -29.20 -31.82
CA VAL A 77 11.40 -29.16 -30.75
C VAL A 77 10.25 -28.21 -31.15
N ASP A 78 9.00 -28.61 -30.85
CA ASP A 78 7.82 -27.76 -31.07
C ASP A 78 7.97 -26.40 -30.34
N ARG A 79 7.55 -25.30 -30.98
CA ARG A 79 7.93 -23.93 -30.53
C ARG A 79 7.50 -23.61 -29.08
N PRO A 80 6.25 -23.87 -28.66
CA PRO A 80 5.85 -23.74 -27.25
C PRO A 80 6.71 -24.56 -26.28
N HIS A 81 6.99 -25.83 -26.63
CA HIS A 81 7.81 -26.72 -25.79
C HIS A 81 9.26 -26.24 -25.72
N ALA A 82 9.83 -25.75 -26.84
CA ALA A 82 11.18 -25.21 -26.90
C ALA A 82 11.34 -23.94 -26.04
N ALA A 83 10.36 -23.04 -26.07
CA ALA A 83 10.34 -21.86 -25.22
C ALA A 83 10.26 -22.22 -23.74
N GLY A 84 9.36 -23.14 -23.36
CA GLY A 84 9.22 -23.60 -21.98
C GLY A 84 10.45 -24.33 -21.45
N LEU A 85 11.08 -25.19 -22.26
CA LEU A 85 12.33 -25.86 -21.91
C LEU A 85 13.47 -24.87 -21.71
N ALA A 86 13.58 -23.86 -22.58
CA ALA A 86 14.56 -22.80 -22.42
C ALA A 86 14.34 -22.00 -21.12
N VAL A 87 13.10 -21.72 -20.73
CA VAL A 87 12.77 -21.11 -19.42
C VAL A 87 13.22 -22.02 -18.25
N CYS A 88 12.94 -23.32 -18.31
CA CYS A 88 13.37 -24.29 -17.28
C CYS A 88 14.89 -24.27 -17.09
N VAL A 89 15.64 -24.40 -18.18
CA VAL A 89 17.11 -24.41 -18.13
C VAL A 89 17.65 -23.06 -17.66
N GLY A 90 17.05 -21.95 -18.09
CA GLY A 90 17.39 -20.61 -17.63
C GLY A 90 17.23 -20.44 -16.11
N ARG A 91 16.08 -20.85 -15.56
CA ARG A 91 15.78 -20.83 -14.12
C ARG A 91 16.75 -21.72 -13.34
N TYR A 92 17.03 -22.93 -13.84
CA TYR A 92 18.01 -23.83 -13.22
C TYR A 92 19.41 -23.21 -13.18
N CYS A 93 19.88 -22.60 -14.28
CA CYS A 93 21.16 -21.88 -14.30
C CYS A 93 21.20 -20.72 -13.29
N ALA A 94 20.10 -19.99 -13.12
CA ALA A 94 20.02 -18.90 -12.15
C ALA A 94 20.15 -19.41 -10.70
N LEU A 95 19.47 -20.50 -10.35
CA LEU A 95 19.58 -21.17 -9.04
C LEU A 95 21.00 -21.72 -8.78
N ARG A 96 21.76 -21.99 -9.85
CA ARG A 96 23.17 -22.42 -9.80
C ARG A 96 24.18 -21.28 -9.81
N HIS A 97 23.72 -20.04 -9.65
CA HIS A 97 24.54 -18.83 -9.70
C HIS A 97 25.33 -18.67 -11.01
N ALA A 98 24.75 -19.13 -12.14
CA ALA A 98 25.31 -18.98 -13.49
C ALA A 98 24.48 -17.97 -14.32
N PRO A 99 24.49 -16.66 -13.97
CA PRO A 99 23.56 -15.69 -14.53
C PRO A 99 23.80 -15.41 -16.03
N LEU A 100 25.01 -15.65 -16.54
CA LEU A 100 25.29 -15.50 -17.97
C LEU A 100 24.58 -16.60 -18.79
N LEU A 101 24.70 -17.86 -18.35
CA LEU A 101 24.01 -18.99 -18.97
C LEU A 101 22.50 -18.84 -18.84
N ALA A 102 22.02 -18.42 -17.66
CA ALA A 102 20.61 -18.11 -17.45
C ALA A 102 20.10 -17.08 -18.47
N ALA A 103 20.80 -15.96 -18.63
CA ALA A 103 20.43 -14.91 -19.58
C ALA A 103 20.37 -15.40 -21.03
N ARG A 104 21.30 -16.27 -21.46
CA ARG A 104 21.27 -16.87 -22.82
C ARG A 104 20.00 -17.67 -23.08
N HIS A 105 19.62 -18.50 -22.12
CA HIS A 105 18.43 -19.33 -22.22
C HIS A 105 17.14 -18.51 -22.21
N PHE A 106 17.06 -17.47 -21.38
CA PHE A 106 15.91 -16.57 -21.39
C PHE A 106 15.81 -15.72 -22.67
N ASP A 107 16.94 -15.25 -23.21
CA ASP A 107 16.98 -14.51 -24.49
C ASP A 107 16.54 -15.43 -25.65
N ALA A 108 16.95 -16.71 -25.65
CA ALA A 108 16.48 -17.71 -26.59
C ALA A 108 14.98 -18.01 -26.44
N ALA A 109 14.47 -18.11 -25.21
CA ALA A 109 13.05 -18.27 -24.94
C ALA A 109 12.24 -17.09 -25.51
N LEU A 110 12.71 -15.84 -25.30
CA LEU A 110 12.07 -14.64 -25.83
C LEU A 110 12.19 -14.50 -27.36
N ALA A 111 13.21 -15.09 -27.98
CA ALA A 111 13.30 -15.17 -29.44
C ALA A 111 12.23 -16.10 -30.03
N ILE A 112 11.79 -17.11 -29.26
CA ILE A 112 10.75 -18.06 -29.67
C ILE A 112 9.35 -17.54 -29.31
N ASP A 113 9.15 -17.10 -28.07
CA ASP A 113 7.95 -16.47 -27.54
C ASP A 113 8.27 -15.10 -26.90
N PRO A 114 8.20 -14.02 -27.70
CA PRO A 114 8.48 -12.66 -27.22
C PRO A 114 7.54 -12.15 -26.13
N SER A 115 6.41 -12.83 -25.89
CA SER A 115 5.41 -12.40 -24.92
C SER A 115 5.54 -13.09 -23.57
N SER A 116 6.48 -14.04 -23.42
CA SER A 116 6.64 -14.88 -22.23
C SER A 116 7.06 -14.09 -20.99
N PRO A 117 6.17 -13.92 -19.98
CA PRO A 117 6.53 -13.22 -18.75
C PRO A 117 7.63 -13.94 -17.93
N PRO A 118 7.64 -15.29 -17.80
CA PRO A 118 8.74 -16.00 -17.14
C PRO A 118 10.12 -15.76 -17.77
N ALA A 119 10.19 -15.72 -19.11
CA ALA A 119 11.44 -15.47 -19.80
C ALA A 119 11.89 -14.00 -19.64
N ALA A 120 10.96 -13.05 -19.75
CA ALA A 120 11.25 -11.62 -19.56
C ALA A 120 11.76 -11.30 -18.15
N LEU A 121 11.08 -11.83 -17.11
CA LEU A 121 11.50 -11.65 -15.73
C LEU A 121 12.86 -12.30 -15.47
N GLY A 122 13.03 -13.55 -15.92
CA GLY A 122 14.27 -14.29 -15.74
C GLY A 122 15.47 -13.60 -16.41
N LEU A 123 15.29 -13.07 -17.63
CA LEU A 123 16.33 -12.30 -18.31
C LEU A 123 16.69 -11.03 -17.54
N ALA A 124 15.69 -10.27 -17.09
CA ALA A 124 15.91 -9.03 -16.34
C ALA A 124 16.69 -9.28 -15.04
N GLN A 125 16.30 -10.30 -14.27
CA GLN A 125 17.00 -10.72 -13.04
C GLN A 125 18.42 -11.21 -13.33
N ALA A 126 18.61 -11.99 -14.40
CA ALA A 126 19.92 -12.47 -14.81
C ALA A 126 20.87 -11.32 -15.22
N LEU A 127 20.35 -10.26 -15.84
CA LEU A 127 21.11 -9.06 -16.18
C LEU A 127 21.49 -8.25 -14.93
N LEU A 128 20.59 -8.13 -13.95
CA LEU A 128 20.91 -7.51 -12.66
C LEU A 128 21.99 -8.29 -11.89
N ALA A 129 21.91 -9.62 -11.88
CA ALA A 129 22.95 -10.47 -11.28
C ALA A 129 24.31 -10.31 -11.98
N GLN A 130 24.32 -9.96 -13.27
CA GLN A 130 25.53 -9.61 -14.03
C GLN A 130 26.02 -8.18 -13.80
N ARG A 131 25.33 -7.40 -12.95
CA ARG A 131 25.55 -5.96 -12.74
C ARG A 131 25.40 -5.15 -14.03
N ASP A 132 24.39 -5.49 -14.85
CA ASP A 132 23.97 -4.76 -16.04
C ASP A 132 22.56 -4.16 -15.86
N PRO A 133 22.42 -3.08 -15.04
CA PRO A 133 21.13 -2.43 -14.81
C PRO A 133 20.59 -1.72 -16.07
N GLU A 134 21.46 -1.29 -16.98
CA GLU A 134 21.06 -0.70 -18.26
C GLU A 134 20.38 -1.74 -19.14
N GLY A 135 21.00 -2.92 -19.29
CA GLY A 135 20.41 -4.05 -20.00
C GLY A 135 19.09 -4.48 -19.38
N CYS A 136 19.03 -4.61 -18.04
CA CYS A 136 17.79 -4.92 -17.33
C CYS A 136 16.69 -3.91 -17.67
N THR A 137 16.99 -2.61 -17.59
CA THR A 137 16.03 -1.54 -17.88
C THR A 137 15.50 -1.65 -19.31
N ALA A 138 16.39 -1.85 -20.29
CA ALA A 138 16.01 -1.99 -21.68
C ALA A 138 15.03 -3.16 -21.90
N ARG A 139 15.29 -4.31 -21.27
CA ARG A 139 14.44 -5.51 -21.40
C ARG A 139 13.10 -5.39 -20.70
N VAL A 140 13.07 -4.79 -19.51
CA VAL A 140 11.80 -4.51 -18.80
C VAL A 140 10.92 -3.58 -19.63
N LEU A 141 11.48 -2.48 -20.17
CA LEU A 141 10.72 -1.57 -21.05
C LEU A 141 10.29 -2.26 -22.35
N GLU A 142 11.13 -3.10 -22.95
CA GLU A 142 10.81 -3.87 -24.16
C GLU A 142 9.62 -4.82 -23.93
N PHE A 143 9.56 -5.51 -22.79
CA PHE A 143 8.42 -6.35 -22.41
C PHE A 143 7.12 -5.53 -22.40
N TRP A 144 7.11 -4.40 -21.70
CA TRP A 144 5.92 -3.54 -21.59
C TRP A 144 5.50 -2.90 -22.92
N ARG A 145 6.46 -2.64 -23.84
CA ARG A 145 6.15 -2.16 -25.20
C ARG A 145 5.49 -3.21 -26.08
N ARG A 146 5.86 -4.48 -25.90
CA ARG A 146 5.42 -5.60 -26.74
C ARG A 146 4.15 -6.26 -26.24
N ALA A 147 3.71 -5.94 -25.02
CA ALA A 147 2.48 -6.44 -24.42
C ALA A 147 1.23 -5.91 -25.16
N SER A 148 0.96 -6.41 -26.36
CA SER A 148 -0.32 -6.23 -27.06
C SER A 148 -1.40 -7.04 -26.34
N LEU A 149 -2.00 -6.44 -25.29
CA LEU A 149 -3.07 -6.94 -24.41
C LEU A 149 -3.77 -8.27 -24.81
N PRO A 150 -3.45 -9.38 -24.11
CA PRO A 150 -4.40 -10.46 -23.80
C PRO A 150 -4.48 -10.74 -22.28
N PRO A 151 -5.38 -11.63 -21.81
CA PRO A 151 -5.69 -11.85 -20.38
C PRO A 151 -4.55 -12.40 -19.49
N SER A 152 -3.35 -12.65 -20.03
CA SER A 152 -2.21 -13.24 -19.31
C SER A 152 -1.46 -12.27 -18.39
N LEU A 153 -1.87 -10.99 -18.36
CA LEU A 153 -1.29 -9.94 -17.50
C LEU A 153 -1.62 -10.11 -16.00
N GLU A 154 -2.38 -11.12 -15.59
CA GLU A 154 -2.51 -11.48 -14.17
C GLU A 154 -1.47 -12.50 -13.69
N SER A 155 -0.54 -12.94 -14.57
CA SER A 155 0.54 -13.86 -14.18
C SER A 155 1.44 -13.25 -13.09
N ARG A 156 1.92 -14.12 -12.20
CA ARG A 156 2.79 -13.73 -11.09
C ARG A 156 4.05 -13.02 -11.58
N GLU A 157 4.62 -13.46 -12.69
CA GLU A 157 5.84 -12.90 -13.28
C GLU A 157 5.61 -11.51 -13.89
N ALA A 158 4.46 -11.26 -14.50
CA ALA A 158 4.11 -9.92 -14.98
C ALA A 158 3.96 -8.93 -13.81
N ARG A 159 3.39 -9.37 -12.68
CA ARG A 159 3.38 -8.58 -11.44
C ARG A 159 4.79 -8.27 -10.94
N HIS A 160 5.69 -9.25 -10.93
CA HIS A 160 7.09 -9.03 -10.55
C HIS A 160 7.82 -8.06 -11.51
N LEU A 161 7.52 -8.10 -12.80
CA LEU A 161 8.05 -7.12 -13.77
C LEU A 161 7.55 -5.69 -13.50
N ALA A 162 6.33 -5.52 -13.00
CA ALA A 162 5.83 -4.22 -12.56
C ALA A 162 6.60 -3.72 -11.32
N PHE A 163 6.81 -4.58 -10.31
CA PHE A 163 7.65 -4.27 -9.15
C PHE A 163 9.09 -3.93 -9.54
N LEU A 164 9.65 -4.66 -10.51
CA LEU A 164 11.00 -4.40 -10.99
C LEU A 164 11.09 -3.04 -11.70
N LEU A 165 10.11 -2.69 -12.52
CA LEU A 165 10.04 -1.36 -13.14
C LEU A 165 9.91 -0.27 -12.08
N ALA A 166 9.08 -0.44 -11.06
CA ALA A 166 8.97 0.49 -9.93
C ALA A 166 10.29 0.69 -9.21
N HIS A 167 11.02 -0.40 -8.92
CA HIS A 167 12.35 -0.31 -8.32
C HIS A 167 13.34 0.48 -9.19
N LEU A 168 13.33 0.27 -10.52
CA LEU A 168 14.17 1.05 -11.45
C LEU A 168 13.77 2.54 -11.45
N VAL A 169 12.48 2.84 -11.36
CA VAL A 169 11.99 4.22 -11.26
C VAL A 169 12.42 4.89 -9.97
N GLU A 170 12.18 4.27 -8.81
CA GLU A 170 12.45 4.87 -7.50
C GLU A 170 13.94 4.88 -7.13
N LYS A 171 14.59 3.71 -7.21
CA LYS A 171 15.97 3.54 -6.70
C LYS A 171 17.03 3.91 -7.73
N ARG A 172 16.69 3.92 -9.02
CA ARG A 172 17.61 4.29 -10.11
C ARG A 172 17.21 5.59 -10.81
N SER A 173 16.15 6.26 -10.36
CA SER A 173 15.66 7.52 -10.94
C SER A 173 15.42 7.43 -12.45
N LEU A 174 14.88 6.29 -12.92
CA LEU A 174 14.55 6.10 -14.32
C LEU A 174 13.48 7.10 -14.76
N ARG A 175 13.86 8.07 -15.60
CA ARG A 175 12.94 9.03 -16.21
C ARG A 175 11.95 8.38 -17.16
N ALA A 176 10.82 9.05 -17.35
CA ALA A 176 9.79 8.61 -18.27
C ALA A 176 10.35 8.59 -19.71
N PRO A 177 10.21 7.47 -20.45
CA PRO A 177 10.60 7.42 -21.85
C PRO A 177 9.59 8.19 -22.72
N ALA A 178 9.95 8.46 -23.98
CA ALA A 178 9.08 9.21 -24.91
C ALA A 178 7.71 8.55 -25.13
N ASP A 179 7.64 7.22 -25.02
CA ASP A 179 6.43 6.41 -25.09
C ASP A 179 5.82 6.12 -23.71
N GLY A 180 6.22 6.84 -22.66
CA GLY A 180 5.85 6.61 -21.28
C GLY A 180 4.33 6.56 -21.03
N LEU A 181 3.53 7.35 -21.75
CA LEU A 181 2.06 7.29 -21.66
C LEU A 181 1.48 5.94 -22.08
N ALA A 182 2.01 5.34 -23.16
CA ALA A 182 1.57 4.02 -23.62
C ALA A 182 1.95 2.92 -22.62
N LEU A 183 3.11 3.06 -21.96
CA LEU A 183 3.54 2.16 -20.91
C LEU A 183 2.64 2.25 -19.66
N LEU A 184 2.25 3.46 -19.26
CA LEU A 184 1.30 3.66 -18.16
C LEU A 184 -0.07 3.04 -18.47
N GLU A 185 -0.53 3.12 -19.73
CA GLU A 185 -1.75 2.43 -20.17
C GLU A 185 -1.62 0.90 -20.08
N ALA A 186 -0.47 0.33 -20.45
CA ALA A 186 -0.20 -1.10 -20.34
C ALA A 186 -0.15 -1.61 -18.89
N LEU A 187 0.21 -0.74 -17.93
CA LEU A 187 0.22 -1.03 -16.49
C LEU A 187 -1.16 -0.92 -15.83
N CYS A 188 -2.13 -0.28 -16.48
CA CYS A 188 -3.46 -0.05 -15.93
C CYS A 188 -4.17 -1.31 -15.38
N PRO A 189 -4.10 -2.50 -16.03
CA PRO A 189 -4.71 -3.72 -15.48
C PRO A 189 -4.17 -4.13 -14.10
N PHE A 190 -2.91 -3.78 -13.79
CA PHE A 190 -2.24 -4.18 -12.54
C PHE A 190 -2.69 -3.37 -11.33
N VAL A 191 -3.36 -2.24 -11.56
CA VAL A 191 -3.91 -1.35 -10.54
C VAL A 191 -4.91 -2.06 -9.61
N ARG A 192 -5.52 -3.17 -10.04
CA ARG A 192 -6.44 -3.98 -9.22
C ARG A 192 -5.83 -5.29 -8.72
N THR A 193 -4.53 -5.44 -8.88
CA THR A 193 -3.78 -6.64 -8.49
C THR A 193 -2.86 -6.33 -7.32
N PRO A 194 -2.20 -7.32 -6.70
CA PRO A 194 -1.17 -7.06 -5.69
C PRO A 194 -0.01 -6.18 -6.18
N ALA A 195 0.17 -5.98 -7.49
CA ALA A 195 1.18 -5.07 -8.06
C ALA A 195 0.75 -3.60 -8.10
N CYS A 196 -0.42 -3.24 -7.54
CA CYS A 196 -0.90 -1.87 -7.48
C CYS A 196 0.14 -0.90 -6.91
N SER A 197 0.77 -1.21 -5.77
CA SER A 197 1.78 -0.35 -5.14
C SER A 197 2.94 0.00 -6.10
N ALA A 198 3.43 -0.98 -6.85
CA ALA A 198 4.45 -0.78 -7.88
C ALA A 198 3.97 0.17 -8.99
N VAL A 199 2.74 0.00 -9.46
CA VAL A 199 2.16 0.89 -10.48
C VAL A 199 2.07 2.31 -9.94
N GLY A 200 1.71 2.50 -8.67
CA GLY A 200 1.66 3.81 -8.02
C GLY A 200 3.01 4.51 -8.00
N ALA A 201 4.07 3.79 -7.62
CA ALA A 201 5.44 4.29 -7.62
C ALA A 201 5.91 4.73 -9.02
N ILE A 202 5.54 3.99 -10.08
CA ILE A 202 5.87 4.37 -11.46
C ILE A 202 5.14 5.65 -11.85
N LEU A 203 3.85 5.73 -11.53
CA LEU A 203 3.00 6.87 -11.86
C LEU A 203 3.44 8.15 -11.14
N ALA A 204 3.75 8.04 -9.85
CA ALA A 204 4.31 9.09 -9.02
C ALA A 204 5.46 9.83 -9.69
N ALA A 205 6.40 9.08 -10.26
CA ALA A 205 7.61 9.62 -10.84
C ALA A 205 7.39 10.07 -12.29
N TRP A 206 6.66 9.30 -13.09
CA TRP A 206 6.55 9.56 -14.53
C TRP A 206 5.46 10.56 -14.89
N VAL A 207 4.35 10.60 -14.16
CA VAL A 207 3.24 11.47 -14.55
C VAL A 207 3.61 12.96 -14.50
N PRO A 208 4.32 13.48 -13.47
CA PRO A 208 4.78 14.87 -13.48
C PRO A 208 5.72 15.21 -14.65
N GLU A 209 6.44 14.23 -15.20
CA GLU A 209 7.30 14.40 -16.38
C GLU A 209 6.52 14.34 -17.70
N LEU A 210 5.46 13.52 -17.76
CA LEU A 210 4.71 13.22 -18.99
C LEU A 210 3.51 14.13 -19.22
N LEU A 211 2.86 14.61 -18.15
CA LEU A 211 1.58 15.31 -18.22
C LEU A 211 1.61 16.59 -17.39
N SER A 212 0.96 17.64 -17.88
CA SER A 212 0.58 18.73 -16.99
C SER A 212 -0.49 18.20 -16.02
N PRO A 213 -0.33 18.38 -14.69
CA PRO A 213 -1.23 17.81 -13.70
C PRO A 213 -2.72 18.21 -13.91
N GLU A 214 -2.95 19.36 -14.53
CA GLU A 214 -4.28 19.89 -14.84
C GLU A 214 -5.03 19.09 -15.93
N ARG A 215 -4.32 18.29 -16.73
CA ARG A 215 -4.85 17.54 -17.87
C ARG A 215 -4.97 16.04 -17.63
N LEU A 216 -4.65 15.59 -16.42
CA LEU A 216 -4.66 14.18 -16.03
C LEU A 216 -6.02 13.50 -16.27
N HIS A 217 -7.10 14.23 -16.01
CA HIS A 217 -8.49 13.79 -16.22
C HIS A 217 -8.84 13.47 -17.68
N GLU A 218 -8.00 13.85 -18.66
CA GLU A 218 -8.20 13.57 -20.08
C GLU A 218 -7.86 12.11 -20.46
N TYR A 219 -7.15 11.38 -19.58
CA TYR A 219 -6.57 10.06 -19.87
C TYR A 219 -7.29 8.92 -19.12
N PRO A 220 -7.77 7.86 -19.82
CA PRO A 220 -8.50 6.75 -19.20
C PRO A 220 -7.74 6.03 -18.08
N PHE A 221 -6.42 5.80 -18.24
CA PHE A 221 -5.62 5.11 -17.22
C PHE A 221 -5.57 5.89 -15.89
N ALA A 222 -5.57 7.22 -15.95
CA ALA A 222 -5.57 8.05 -14.75
C ALA A 222 -6.90 7.99 -13.99
N LEU A 223 -8.01 7.69 -14.69
CA LEU A 223 -9.33 7.53 -14.09
C LEU A 223 -9.44 6.21 -13.31
N ASP A 224 -8.93 5.12 -13.88
CA ASP A 224 -8.88 3.82 -13.21
C ASP A 224 -7.85 3.79 -12.07
N LEU A 225 -6.76 4.55 -12.23
CA LEU A 225 -5.82 4.85 -11.16
C LEU A 225 -6.50 5.56 -9.99
N LEU A 226 -7.18 6.68 -10.24
CA LEU A 226 -7.84 7.46 -9.19
C LEU A 226 -8.95 6.65 -8.49
N ARG A 227 -9.68 5.78 -9.22
CA ARG A 227 -10.65 4.84 -8.62
C ARG A 227 -10.00 3.86 -7.65
N SER A 228 -8.78 3.47 -7.95
CA SER A 228 -8.04 2.47 -7.17
C SER A 228 -7.01 3.12 -6.24
N SER A 229 -7.01 4.46 -6.16
CA SER A 229 -6.04 5.29 -5.42
C SER A 229 -5.89 4.93 -3.94
N HIS A 230 -6.91 4.28 -3.39
CA HIS A 230 -6.89 3.73 -2.02
C HIS A 230 -5.90 2.56 -1.84
N GLN A 231 -5.37 1.97 -2.92
CA GLN A 231 -4.41 0.86 -2.93
C GLN A 231 -2.95 1.31 -3.12
N PHE A 232 -2.69 2.62 -3.14
CA PHE A 232 -1.36 3.17 -3.42
C PHE A 232 -0.84 4.02 -2.27
N CYS A 233 0.47 4.25 -2.26
CA CYS A 233 1.06 5.30 -1.46
C CYS A 233 0.43 6.64 -1.90
N ARG A 234 -0.27 7.27 -0.96
CA ARG A 234 -1.15 8.40 -1.23
C ARG A 234 -0.37 9.70 -1.44
N ARG A 235 0.85 9.77 -0.90
CA ARG A 235 1.75 10.92 -1.02
C ARG A 235 1.94 11.35 -2.45
N GLU A 236 2.24 10.39 -3.31
CA GLU A 236 2.66 10.64 -4.67
C GLU A 236 1.46 10.99 -5.57
N LEU A 237 0.25 10.60 -5.17
CA LEU A 237 -0.99 10.93 -5.84
C LEU A 237 -1.55 12.30 -5.45
N GLU A 238 -1.16 12.88 -4.30
CA GLU A 238 -1.72 14.16 -3.84
C GLU A 238 -1.57 15.30 -4.88
N PRO A 239 -0.39 15.55 -5.48
CA PRO A 239 -0.27 16.60 -6.51
C PRO A 239 -1.20 16.36 -7.70
N LEU A 240 -1.43 15.09 -8.06
CA LEU A 240 -2.29 14.67 -9.16
C LEU A 240 -3.77 14.89 -8.85
N VAL A 241 -4.18 14.54 -7.62
CA VAL A 241 -5.54 14.74 -7.11
C VAL A 241 -5.85 16.22 -7.01
N VAL A 242 -4.96 17.01 -6.39
CA VAL A 242 -5.09 18.47 -6.24
C VAL A 242 -5.20 19.14 -7.61
N ALA A 243 -4.35 18.79 -8.57
CA ALA A 243 -4.39 19.39 -9.89
C ALA A 243 -5.62 18.98 -10.71
N SER A 244 -6.03 17.71 -10.62
CA SER A 244 -7.26 17.22 -11.27
C SER A 244 -8.48 17.95 -10.72
N ARG A 245 -8.55 18.12 -9.40
CA ARG A 245 -9.58 18.89 -8.70
C ARG A 245 -9.61 20.35 -9.16
N ARG A 246 -8.46 21.04 -9.18
CA ARG A 246 -8.35 22.42 -9.69
C ARG A 246 -8.78 22.56 -11.15
N GLY A 247 -8.41 21.59 -11.99
CA GLY A 247 -8.84 21.54 -13.40
C GLY A 247 -10.35 21.42 -13.52
N LEU A 248 -10.95 20.50 -12.77
CA LEU A 248 -12.40 20.26 -12.76
C LEU A 248 -13.20 21.48 -12.26
N LEU A 249 -12.77 22.11 -11.17
CA LEU A 249 -13.46 23.27 -10.59
C LEU A 249 -13.36 24.52 -11.46
N ARG A 250 -12.18 24.80 -12.03
CA ARG A 250 -12.03 25.91 -13.00
C ARG A 250 -12.96 25.74 -14.19
N GLN A 251 -13.09 24.52 -14.72
CA GLN A 251 -14.03 24.25 -15.80
C GLN A 251 -15.48 24.46 -15.38
N LEU A 252 -15.87 24.04 -14.17
CA LEU A 252 -17.22 24.27 -13.64
C LEU A 252 -17.56 25.77 -13.51
N THR A 253 -16.61 26.57 -13.02
CA THR A 253 -16.79 28.03 -12.93
C THR A 253 -16.84 28.70 -14.31
N ALA A 254 -16.03 28.22 -15.27
CA ALA A 254 -16.02 28.76 -16.63
C ALA A 254 -17.31 28.43 -17.41
N ASP A 255 -17.83 27.21 -17.25
CA ASP A 255 -19.09 26.78 -17.87
C ASP A 255 -20.29 27.56 -17.25
N ALA A 256 -20.30 27.81 -15.93
CA ALA A 256 -21.32 28.63 -15.28
C ALA A 256 -21.32 30.10 -15.79
N HIS A 257 -20.15 30.66 -16.05
CA HIS A 257 -20.02 32.00 -16.66
C HIS A 257 -20.45 32.02 -18.13
N ALA A 258 -20.22 30.95 -18.90
CA ALA A 258 -20.67 30.84 -20.28
C ALA A 258 -22.19 30.70 -20.39
N GLU A 259 -22.82 29.91 -19.51
CA GLU A 259 -24.28 29.78 -19.42
C GLU A 259 -24.95 31.09 -18.96
N SER A 260 -24.37 31.79 -17.98
CA SER A 260 -24.83 33.11 -17.55
C SER A 260 -24.68 34.16 -18.66
N SER A 261 -23.62 34.10 -19.47
CA SER A 261 -23.41 34.97 -20.63
C SER A 261 -24.37 34.65 -21.79
N ALA A 262 -24.84 33.40 -21.92
CA ALA A 262 -25.79 32.99 -22.94
C ALA A 262 -27.25 33.25 -22.52
N ALA A 263 -27.52 33.27 -21.21
CA ALA A 263 -28.83 33.55 -20.61
C ALA A 263 -29.12 35.05 -20.40
N ALA A 264 -28.13 35.93 -20.61
CA ALA A 264 -28.39 37.37 -20.63
C ALA A 264 -29.25 37.73 -21.85
N PRO A 265 -30.46 38.30 -21.68
CA PRO A 265 -31.28 38.70 -22.81
C PRO A 265 -30.51 39.74 -23.63
N HIS A 266 -30.56 39.61 -24.96
CA HIS A 266 -30.03 40.59 -25.90
C HIS A 266 -30.57 41.99 -25.58
N ALA A 267 -29.87 42.73 -24.73
CA ALA A 267 -29.97 44.17 -24.64
C ALA A 267 -29.36 44.71 -25.94
N SER A 268 -30.26 45.06 -26.85
CA SER A 268 -30.08 45.96 -28.00
C SER A 268 -28.67 46.51 -28.17
N ARG A 269 -27.98 46.03 -29.21
CA ARG A 269 -26.90 46.77 -29.89
C ARG A 269 -27.48 48.06 -30.47
N GLU A 270 -27.65 49.09 -29.65
CA GLU A 270 -27.85 50.46 -30.10
C GLU A 270 -27.60 51.37 -28.89
N GLY A 271 -26.43 52.01 -28.86
CA GLY A 271 -26.08 52.97 -27.81
C GLY A 271 -24.75 52.72 -27.09
N ALA A 272 -23.64 52.62 -27.82
CA ALA A 272 -22.31 52.83 -27.22
C ALA A 272 -21.28 53.37 -28.23
N GLU A 273 -21.71 54.21 -29.18
CA GLU A 273 -20.80 55.18 -29.80
C GLU A 273 -20.81 56.45 -28.94
N ARG A 274 -19.92 56.50 -27.95
CA ARG A 274 -19.32 57.71 -27.34
C ARG A 274 -18.65 57.34 -26.02
N SER A 275 -17.36 57.04 -26.07
CA SER A 275 -16.43 57.31 -24.96
C SER A 275 -14.97 57.25 -25.44
N SER A 276 -14.14 58.01 -24.74
CA SER A 276 -12.99 58.79 -25.19
C SER A 276 -11.67 58.01 -25.39
N PRO A 277 -10.63 58.62 -26.02
CA PRO A 277 -9.36 57.96 -26.38
C PRO A 277 -8.48 57.49 -25.19
N GLY A 278 -8.91 57.70 -23.94
CA GLY A 278 -8.15 57.33 -22.73
C GLY A 278 -8.22 55.84 -22.35
N LEU A 279 -9.28 55.13 -22.75
CA LEU A 279 -9.50 53.72 -22.36
C LEU A 279 -8.70 52.70 -23.20
N ARG A 280 -8.13 53.11 -24.34
CA ARG A 280 -7.30 52.22 -25.18
C ARG A 280 -5.90 51.98 -24.62
N ARG A 281 -5.43 52.79 -23.67
CA ARG A 281 -4.09 52.65 -23.07
C ARG A 281 -4.05 51.67 -21.89
N ALA A 282 -5.15 51.55 -21.12
CA ALA A 282 -5.26 50.59 -20.02
C ALA A 282 -5.45 49.14 -20.50
N ALA A 283 -6.10 48.92 -21.65
CA ALA A 283 -6.27 47.59 -22.24
C ALA A 283 -4.99 47.05 -22.91
N ARG A 284 -4.02 47.90 -23.25
CA ARG A 284 -2.73 47.48 -23.84
C ARG A 284 -1.68 47.14 -22.79
N LEU A 285 -1.77 47.72 -21.58
CA LEU A 285 -0.85 47.41 -20.47
C LEU A 285 -1.21 46.10 -19.75
N ARG A 286 -2.48 45.70 -19.66
CA ARG A 286 -2.87 44.38 -19.13
C ARG A 286 -2.55 43.19 -20.05
N ARG A 287 -2.23 43.43 -21.33
CA ARG A 287 -1.77 42.37 -22.25
C ARG A 287 -0.26 42.16 -22.26
N LEU A 288 0.52 43.02 -21.60
CA LEU A 288 1.98 42.93 -21.59
C LEU A 288 2.55 42.31 -20.29
N ASP A 289 1.78 42.24 -19.20
CA ASP A 289 2.22 41.59 -17.95
C ASP A 289 1.88 40.09 -17.81
N VAL A 290 1.20 39.49 -18.80
CA VAL A 290 0.97 38.02 -18.84
C VAL A 290 1.92 37.31 -19.81
N ALA A 291 2.80 38.05 -20.49
CA ALA A 291 3.76 37.49 -21.45
C ALA A 291 5.16 37.20 -20.84
N GLY A 292 5.30 37.29 -19.52
CA GLY A 292 6.59 37.22 -18.82
C GLY A 292 6.78 36.04 -17.89
N ALA A 293 6.23 34.85 -18.18
CA ALA A 293 6.58 33.61 -17.45
C ALA A 293 6.23 32.31 -18.19
N ALA A 294 6.07 32.34 -19.51
CA ALA A 294 5.85 31.13 -20.31
C ALA A 294 7.03 30.93 -21.27
N SER A 295 8.03 30.18 -20.82
CA SER A 295 9.11 29.69 -21.66
C SER A 295 9.13 28.16 -21.57
N THR A 296 8.86 27.56 -22.72
CA THR A 296 9.04 26.15 -23.12
C THR A 296 8.10 25.11 -22.51
N ALA A 297 6.84 25.11 -22.95
CA ALA A 297 6.08 23.88 -23.20
C ALA A 297 5.15 24.12 -24.41
N HIS A 298 5.15 23.19 -25.36
CA HIS A 298 4.59 23.25 -26.70
C HIS A 298 3.26 24.02 -26.91
N ASP A 299 3.25 24.90 -27.91
CA ASP A 299 2.09 25.34 -28.70
C ASP A 299 1.44 24.14 -29.42
N ALA A 300 0.77 23.27 -28.67
CA ALA A 300 -0.20 22.36 -29.24
C ALA A 300 -1.54 23.11 -29.39
N PRO A 301 -2.25 23.03 -30.54
CA PRO A 301 -3.58 23.61 -30.66
C PRO A 301 -4.49 23.07 -29.55
N PRO A 302 -5.45 23.86 -29.03
CA PRO A 302 -6.38 23.38 -28.01
C PRO A 302 -7.07 22.12 -28.53
N ARG A 303 -6.74 20.97 -27.93
CA ARG A 303 -7.41 19.71 -28.24
C ARG A 303 -8.91 19.86 -27.95
N PRO A 304 -9.79 19.20 -28.72
CA PRO A 304 -11.22 19.24 -28.48
C PRO A 304 -11.53 18.86 -27.03
N ARG A 305 -12.49 19.57 -26.40
CA ARG A 305 -12.93 19.27 -25.03
C ARG A 305 -13.20 17.77 -24.88
N PRO A 306 -12.68 17.10 -23.84
CA PRO A 306 -12.98 15.69 -23.63
C PRO A 306 -14.50 15.51 -23.47
N PRO A 307 -15.09 14.40 -23.96
CA PRO A 307 -16.50 14.12 -23.78
C PRO A 307 -16.89 14.24 -22.30
N ILE A 308 -18.08 14.80 -22.01
CA ILE A 308 -18.59 15.03 -20.65
C ILE A 308 -18.57 13.76 -19.76
N ALA A 309 -18.58 12.58 -20.36
CA ALA A 309 -18.52 11.28 -19.67
C ALA A 309 -17.17 11.08 -19.01
N ARG A 310 -16.09 11.46 -19.71
CA ARG A 310 -14.74 11.39 -19.18
C ARG A 310 -14.58 12.37 -18.02
N ARG A 311 -15.19 13.56 -18.11
CA ARG A 311 -15.19 14.57 -17.04
C ARG A 311 -15.94 14.09 -15.79
N LEU A 312 -17.12 13.49 -15.96
CA LEU A 312 -17.90 12.93 -14.84
C LEU A 312 -17.19 11.76 -14.19
N VAL A 313 -16.62 10.85 -14.97
CA VAL A 313 -15.81 9.76 -14.43
C VAL A 313 -14.60 10.31 -13.66
N ALA A 314 -13.93 11.34 -14.17
CA ALA A 314 -12.82 11.99 -13.46
C ALA A 314 -13.23 12.62 -12.14
N ALA A 315 -14.31 13.40 -12.15
CA ALA A 315 -14.84 14.03 -10.95
C ALA A 315 -15.26 12.97 -9.91
N ALA A 316 -15.90 11.89 -10.35
CA ALA A 316 -16.22 10.76 -9.49
C ALA A 316 -14.97 10.08 -8.92
N SER A 317 -13.95 9.82 -9.73
CA SER A 317 -12.72 9.19 -9.25
C SER A 317 -11.97 10.06 -8.23
N VAL A 318 -11.89 11.37 -8.46
CA VAL A 318 -11.29 12.32 -7.50
C VAL A 318 -12.14 12.42 -6.23
N GLY A 319 -13.47 12.45 -6.35
CA GLY A 319 -14.41 12.41 -5.22
C GLY A 319 -14.22 11.16 -4.36
N MET A 320 -14.07 9.98 -4.98
CA MET A 320 -13.78 8.73 -4.27
C MET A 320 -12.44 8.76 -3.55
N HIS A 321 -11.39 9.31 -4.19
CA HIS A 321 -10.10 9.48 -3.54
C HIS A 321 -10.22 10.38 -2.30
N CYS A 322 -10.78 11.59 -2.47
CA CYS A 322 -10.98 12.51 -1.35
C CYS A 322 -11.81 11.83 -0.24
N TYR A 323 -12.88 11.09 -0.56
CA TYR A 323 -13.65 10.32 0.41
C TYR A 323 -12.78 9.34 1.22
N HIS A 324 -11.97 8.52 0.56
CA HIS A 324 -11.03 7.59 1.22
C HIS A 324 -9.93 8.29 2.03
N CYS A 325 -9.59 9.52 1.68
CA CYS A 325 -8.62 10.37 2.36
C CYS A 325 -9.22 11.21 3.49
N GLY A 326 -10.55 11.22 3.67
CA GLY A 326 -11.24 12.01 4.69
C GLY A 326 -11.56 13.45 4.29
N PHE A 327 -11.78 13.64 2.99
CA PHE A 327 -12.12 14.86 2.27
C PHE A 327 -11.01 15.89 2.15
N CYS A 328 -11.13 16.70 1.11
CA CYS A 328 -10.18 17.73 0.74
C CYS A 328 -10.62 19.10 1.32
N LEU A 329 -9.70 20.05 1.49
CA LEU A 329 -10.03 21.44 1.87
C LEU A 329 -10.05 22.38 0.67
N PRO A 330 -10.97 23.37 0.63
CA PRO A 330 -10.90 24.46 -0.34
C PRO A 330 -9.55 25.19 -0.25
N GLU A 331 -8.94 25.53 -1.39
CA GLU A 331 -7.66 26.26 -1.44
C GLU A 331 -7.84 27.77 -1.65
N SER A 332 -9.04 28.22 -1.99
CA SER A 332 -9.36 29.65 -2.15
C SER A 332 -10.77 29.98 -1.66
N GLU A 333 -10.99 31.25 -1.33
CA GLU A 333 -12.32 31.75 -0.94
C GLU A 333 -13.34 31.56 -2.07
N GLU A 334 -12.93 31.66 -3.34
CA GLU A 334 -13.80 31.41 -4.49
C GLU A 334 -14.21 29.95 -4.59
N GLU A 335 -13.27 29.03 -4.35
CA GLU A 335 -13.55 27.59 -4.31
C GLU A 335 -14.51 27.26 -3.17
N GLU A 336 -14.24 27.77 -1.97
CA GLU A 336 -15.10 27.58 -0.79
C GLU A 336 -16.51 28.10 -1.04
N LYS A 337 -16.63 29.30 -1.61
CA LYS A 337 -17.93 29.89 -1.96
C LYS A 337 -18.68 29.03 -2.99
N ALA A 338 -18.01 28.59 -4.05
CA ALA A 338 -18.63 27.75 -5.08
C ALA A 338 -19.14 26.42 -4.50
N ILE A 339 -18.39 25.80 -3.59
CA ILE A 339 -18.78 24.56 -2.94
C ILE A 339 -19.97 24.78 -1.99
N ASN A 340 -19.95 25.84 -1.19
CA ASN A 340 -21.03 26.19 -0.27
C ASN A 340 -22.35 26.50 -1.01
N GLU A 341 -22.27 27.15 -2.17
CA GLU A 341 -23.42 27.37 -3.06
C GLU A 341 -24.01 26.03 -3.55
N ILE A 342 -23.16 25.07 -3.93
CA ILE A 342 -23.60 23.73 -4.34
C ILE A 342 -24.26 22.97 -3.18
N TYR A 343 -23.66 23.00 -1.97
CA TYR A 343 -24.25 22.38 -0.77
C TYR A 343 -25.62 22.97 -0.45
N SER A 344 -25.73 24.31 -0.45
CA SER A 344 -26.98 24.99 -0.15
C SER A 344 -28.07 24.63 -1.16
N ALA A 345 -27.73 24.52 -2.45
CA ALA A 345 -28.66 24.13 -3.50
C ALA A 345 -29.12 22.67 -3.40
N LEU A 346 -28.23 21.78 -2.94
CA LEU A 346 -28.57 20.39 -2.62
C LEU A 346 -29.54 20.36 -1.44
N GLU A 347 -29.21 20.99 -0.30
CA GLU A 347 -30.05 21.00 0.90
C GLU A 347 -31.42 21.61 0.67
N SER A 348 -31.53 22.66 -0.15
CA SER A 348 -32.80 23.32 -0.48
C SER A 348 -33.65 22.53 -1.48
N GLY A 349 -33.19 21.38 -1.98
CA GLY A 349 -33.90 20.57 -2.98
C GLY A 349 -34.08 21.29 -4.32
N SER A 350 -33.22 22.27 -4.62
CA SER A 350 -33.35 23.12 -5.81
C SER A 350 -32.85 22.46 -7.10
N LEU A 351 -32.26 21.25 -7.00
CA LEU A 351 -31.95 20.40 -8.15
C LEU A 351 -33.17 19.54 -8.48
N SER A 352 -33.76 19.73 -9.67
CA SER A 352 -34.93 18.99 -10.14
C SER A 352 -34.59 18.10 -11.33
N TRP A 353 -35.17 16.90 -11.38
CA TRP A 353 -35.04 15.99 -12.52
C TRP A 353 -35.79 16.51 -13.78
N PRO A 354 -35.24 16.32 -15.00
CA PRO A 354 -33.94 15.74 -15.33
C PRO A 354 -32.78 16.71 -15.07
N PHE A 355 -31.65 16.20 -14.54
CA PHE A 355 -30.48 17.01 -14.24
C PHE A 355 -29.85 17.60 -15.49
N ALA A 356 -29.41 18.86 -15.39
CA ALA A 356 -28.44 19.37 -16.35
C ALA A 356 -27.09 18.66 -16.13
N GLU A 357 -26.30 18.54 -17.19
CA GLU A 357 -24.96 17.91 -17.13
C GLU A 357 -24.04 18.57 -16.09
N VAL A 358 -24.19 19.89 -15.91
CA VAL A 358 -23.45 20.69 -14.94
C VAL A 358 -23.82 20.32 -13.50
N ASP A 359 -25.06 19.93 -13.23
CA ASP A 359 -25.52 19.55 -11.88
C ASP A 359 -24.92 18.22 -11.43
N LEU A 360 -24.75 17.27 -12.36
CA LEU A 360 -24.05 16.00 -12.07
C LEU A 360 -22.57 16.23 -11.75
N LEU A 361 -21.90 17.15 -12.46
CA LEU A 361 -20.52 17.50 -12.15
C LEU A 361 -20.40 18.24 -10.81
N ARG A 362 -21.36 19.11 -10.47
CA ARG A 362 -21.43 19.78 -9.16
C ARG A 362 -21.60 18.78 -8.02
N LEU A 363 -22.45 17.78 -8.20
CA LEU A 363 -22.63 16.69 -7.23
C LEU A 363 -21.34 15.87 -7.06
N CYS A 364 -20.65 15.53 -8.15
CA CYS A 364 -19.33 14.87 -8.08
C CYS A 364 -18.25 15.76 -7.45
N ALA A 365 -18.30 17.08 -7.64
CA ALA A 365 -17.39 18.01 -6.98
C ALA A 365 -17.67 18.10 -5.47
N CYS A 366 -18.94 18.15 -5.06
CA CYS A 366 -19.37 18.15 -3.67
C CYS A 366 -18.86 16.91 -2.90
N ALA A 367 -18.87 15.74 -3.53
CA ALA A 367 -18.29 14.50 -3.00
C ALA A 367 -16.80 14.57 -2.63
N MET A 368 -16.06 15.57 -3.13
CA MET A 368 -14.65 15.79 -2.77
C MET A 368 -14.49 16.44 -1.39
N TYR A 369 -15.53 17.10 -0.88
CA TYR A 369 -15.49 17.91 0.34
C TYR A 369 -16.37 17.36 1.46
N ALA A 370 -17.40 16.56 1.16
CA ALA A 370 -18.19 15.87 2.19
C ALA A 370 -18.84 14.58 1.68
N ASP A 371 -19.41 13.85 2.65
CA ASP A 371 -20.15 12.61 2.43
C ASP A 371 -21.55 12.94 1.88
N LEU A 372 -21.81 12.59 0.62
CA LEU A 372 -23.11 12.83 -0.01
C LEU A 372 -24.26 12.08 0.71
N SER A 373 -23.98 10.96 1.39
CA SER A 373 -25.00 10.22 2.14
C SER A 373 -25.48 10.94 3.40
N SER A 374 -24.76 11.98 3.84
CA SER A 374 -25.19 12.84 4.95
C SER A 374 -26.17 13.94 4.51
N ILE A 375 -26.44 14.06 3.21
CA ILE A 375 -27.30 15.09 2.62
C ILE A 375 -28.63 14.42 2.22
N GLU A 376 -29.68 14.67 3.00
CA GLU A 376 -30.98 13.98 2.89
C GLU A 376 -31.61 14.11 1.49
N SER A 377 -31.52 15.29 0.88
CA SER A 377 -32.02 15.55 -0.47
C SER A 377 -31.22 14.82 -1.55
N ALA A 378 -29.89 14.71 -1.39
CA ALA A 378 -29.05 13.95 -2.32
C ALA A 378 -29.36 12.44 -2.22
N GLU A 379 -29.54 11.92 -1.01
CA GLU A 379 -29.95 10.52 -0.77
C GLU A 379 -31.32 10.24 -1.38
N ALA A 380 -32.34 11.03 -1.04
CA ALA A 380 -33.71 10.84 -1.55
C ALA A 380 -33.76 10.84 -3.08
N MET A 381 -32.94 11.68 -3.70
CA MET A 381 -32.81 11.83 -5.15
C MET A 381 -32.09 10.66 -5.83
N LEU A 382 -31.01 10.14 -5.22
CA LEU A 382 -30.19 9.08 -5.80
C LEU A 382 -30.80 7.68 -5.61
N VAL A 383 -31.74 7.52 -4.68
CA VAL A 383 -32.43 6.26 -4.36
C VAL A 383 -33.86 6.20 -4.94
N ASP A 384 -34.34 7.26 -5.60
CA ASP A 384 -35.71 7.33 -6.15
C ASP A 384 -35.97 6.20 -7.18
N PRO A 385 -36.89 5.25 -6.89
CA PRO A 385 -37.18 4.13 -7.77
C PRO A 385 -38.00 4.52 -9.00
N SER A 386 -38.60 5.72 -9.02
CA SER A 386 -39.36 6.23 -10.16
C SER A 386 -38.47 6.71 -11.31
N ILE A 387 -37.19 6.96 -11.02
CA ILE A 387 -36.20 7.31 -12.04
C ILE A 387 -35.77 6.03 -12.77
N ALA A 388 -36.13 5.92 -14.05
CA ALA A 388 -35.77 4.78 -14.89
C ALA A 388 -34.30 4.86 -15.34
N TRP A 389 -33.37 4.60 -14.41
CA TRP A 389 -31.93 4.74 -14.60
C TRP A 389 -31.35 3.94 -15.77
N GLN A 390 -31.99 2.83 -16.17
CA GLN A 390 -31.61 2.01 -17.32
C GLN A 390 -32.01 2.62 -18.67
N ALA A 391 -32.97 3.56 -18.69
CA ALA A 391 -33.51 4.17 -19.90
C ALA A 391 -32.83 5.49 -20.30
N VAL A 392 -31.90 6.00 -19.48
CA VAL A 392 -31.15 7.24 -19.75
C VAL A 392 -29.85 6.90 -20.47
N ALA A 393 -29.78 7.10 -21.79
CA ALA A 393 -28.61 6.79 -22.62
C ALA A 393 -27.69 8.02 -22.84
N PRO A 394 -26.37 7.83 -23.10
CA PRO A 394 -25.60 6.60 -23.10
C PRO A 394 -24.83 6.37 -21.78
N LEU A 395 -25.03 5.20 -21.16
CA LEU A 395 -24.19 4.36 -20.28
C LEU A 395 -22.98 4.86 -19.45
N CYS A 396 -22.45 6.07 -19.57
CA CYS A 396 -21.24 6.51 -18.87
C CYS A 396 -21.43 7.73 -17.94
N PHE A 397 -22.42 8.59 -18.16
CA PHE A 397 -22.62 9.83 -17.40
C PHE A 397 -23.41 9.60 -16.10
N VAL A 398 -24.54 8.91 -16.22
CA VAL A 398 -25.43 8.53 -15.12
C VAL A 398 -24.83 7.40 -14.30
N VAL A 399 -24.10 6.48 -14.95
CA VAL A 399 -23.29 5.48 -14.26
C VAL A 399 -22.20 6.15 -13.46
N ALA A 400 -21.57 7.27 -13.84
CA ALA A 400 -20.48 7.84 -13.03
C ALA A 400 -20.94 8.50 -11.73
N ALA A 401 -22.04 9.27 -11.73
CA ALA A 401 -22.58 9.92 -10.52
C ALA A 401 -23.36 8.92 -9.65
N ARG A 402 -24.12 8.00 -10.27
CA ARG A 402 -24.74 6.89 -9.56
C ARG A 402 -23.71 5.87 -9.10
N PHE A 403 -22.63 5.59 -9.84
CA PHE A 403 -21.49 4.81 -9.35
C PHE A 403 -20.74 5.59 -8.29
N LEU A 404 -20.61 6.91 -8.36
CA LEU A 404 -20.01 7.67 -7.27
C LEU A 404 -20.86 7.55 -6.01
N TYR A 405 -22.18 7.70 -6.13
CA TYR A 405 -23.09 7.54 -5.02
C TYR A 405 -23.22 6.10 -4.55
N GLU A 406 -23.32 5.11 -5.44
CA GLU A 406 -23.39 3.69 -5.14
C GLU A 406 -22.03 3.15 -4.71
N THR A 407 -20.91 3.74 -5.12
CA THR A 407 -19.56 3.41 -4.65
C THR A 407 -19.27 4.16 -3.38
N GLN A 408 -19.76 5.39 -3.17
CA GLN A 408 -19.75 6.03 -1.87
C GLN A 408 -20.64 5.23 -0.96
N LEU A 409 -21.93 5.05 -1.21
CA LEU A 409 -22.84 4.16 -0.49
C LEU A 409 -22.32 2.73 -0.36
N SER A 410 -21.68 2.12 -1.35
CA SER A 410 -21.02 0.81 -1.22
C SER A 410 -19.78 0.94 -0.38
N CYS A 411 -19.00 2.01 -0.44
CA CYS A 411 -17.85 2.29 0.42
C CYS A 411 -18.24 2.74 1.83
N THR A 412 -19.39 3.37 2.04
CA THR A 412 -20.02 3.75 3.31
C THR A 412 -20.74 2.53 3.88
N ALA A 413 -21.23 1.63 3.01
CA ALA A 413 -21.68 0.29 3.36
C ALA A 413 -20.50 -0.65 3.61
N HIS A 414 -19.36 -0.49 2.93
CA HIS A 414 -18.11 -1.23 3.15
C HIS A 414 -17.51 -0.73 4.47
N LEU A 415 -17.37 0.58 4.66
CA LEU A 415 -17.05 1.29 5.93
C LEU A 415 -18.10 1.06 7.01
N PHE A 416 -19.26 0.51 6.62
CA PHE A 416 -20.37 0.11 7.46
C PHE A 416 -20.77 1.27 8.40
N LEU A 417 -21.79 2.04 8.00
CA LEU A 417 -22.24 3.25 8.72
C LEU A 417 -22.12 3.08 10.24
N PRO A 418 -21.60 4.08 11.00
CA PRO A 418 -21.31 3.92 12.43
C PRO A 418 -22.44 3.28 13.25
N LYS A 419 -23.70 3.61 12.92
CA LYS A 419 -24.90 3.02 13.53
C LYS A 419 -25.07 1.53 13.23
N GLU A 420 -24.85 1.10 11.99
CA GLU A 420 -24.91 -0.31 11.61
C GLU A 420 -23.75 -1.09 12.23
N ARG A 421 -22.53 -0.52 12.24
CA ARG A 421 -21.35 -1.06 12.96
C ARG A 421 -21.66 -1.33 14.41
N ALA A 422 -22.24 -0.35 15.10
CA ALA A 422 -22.66 -0.52 16.49
C ALA A 422 -23.73 -1.61 16.65
N ARG A 423 -24.74 -1.64 15.77
CA ARG A 423 -25.83 -2.62 15.81
C ARG A 423 -25.32 -4.05 15.64
N ARG A 424 -24.49 -4.34 14.63
CA ARG A 424 -23.90 -5.67 14.45
C ARG A 424 -22.85 -5.99 15.50
N GLY A 425 -22.05 -5.01 15.90
CA GLY A 425 -21.08 -5.18 16.98
C GLY A 425 -21.74 -5.65 18.28
N ALA A 426 -22.97 -5.21 18.56
CA ALA A 426 -23.75 -5.68 19.71
C ALA A 426 -24.15 -7.17 19.65
N LEU A 427 -24.14 -7.78 18.46
CA LEU A 427 -24.42 -9.22 18.26
C LEU A 427 -23.18 -10.09 18.46
N LEU A 428 -21.98 -9.51 18.42
CA LEU A 428 -20.74 -10.25 18.57
C LEU A 428 -20.59 -10.79 19.99
N ARG A 429 -20.07 -12.01 20.09
CA ARG A 429 -19.83 -12.66 21.38
C ARG A 429 -18.76 -11.89 22.16
N ARG A 430 -19.14 -11.44 23.36
CA ARG A 430 -18.20 -10.86 24.33
C ARG A 430 -17.49 -11.96 25.12
N VAL A 431 -16.18 -11.85 25.21
CA VAL A 431 -15.32 -12.81 25.90
C VAL A 431 -14.66 -12.27 27.16
N SER A 432 -14.58 -10.94 27.30
CA SER A 432 -14.17 -10.30 28.54
C SER A 432 -14.78 -8.90 28.62
N PRO A 433 -14.98 -8.34 29.83
CA PRO A 433 -15.43 -6.95 29.99
C PRO A 433 -14.32 -5.97 29.58
N ILE A 434 -14.70 -4.75 29.17
CA ILE A 434 -13.71 -3.70 28.88
C ILE A 434 -13.22 -3.10 30.21
N ASP A 435 -11.91 -3.02 30.40
CA ASP A 435 -11.32 -2.40 31.58
C ASP A 435 -11.55 -0.87 31.56
N VAL A 436 -11.70 -0.26 32.73
CA VAL A 436 -11.86 1.19 32.85
C VAL A 436 -10.64 1.93 32.26
N ALA A 437 -9.44 1.37 32.43
CA ALA A 437 -8.21 1.92 31.87
C ALA A 437 -8.16 1.86 30.33
N SER A 438 -8.96 1.01 29.71
CA SER A 438 -9.05 0.87 28.25
C SER A 438 -10.16 1.74 27.64
N SER A 439 -10.95 2.45 28.46
CA SER A 439 -12.14 3.19 28.00
C SER A 439 -11.82 4.31 27.01
N GLY A 440 -10.68 5.00 27.16
CA GLY A 440 -10.20 6.01 26.22
C GLY A 440 -9.87 5.42 24.85
N VAL A 441 -9.17 4.28 24.82
CA VAL A 441 -8.80 3.56 23.59
C VAL A 441 -10.04 2.95 22.91
N SER A 442 -10.95 2.36 23.69
CA SER A 442 -12.24 1.86 23.18
C SER A 442 -13.05 2.96 22.51
N SER A 443 -13.23 4.08 23.21
CA SER A 443 -13.98 5.23 22.67
C SER A 443 -13.35 5.82 21.41
N PHE A 444 -12.02 5.73 21.28
CA PHE A 444 -11.28 6.18 20.11
C PHE A 444 -11.59 5.31 18.88
N TYR A 445 -11.39 3.99 18.98
CA TYR A 445 -11.63 3.04 17.88
C TYR A 445 -13.11 2.70 17.63
N GLU A 446 -14.03 3.07 18.52
CA GLU A 446 -15.46 3.03 18.22
C GLU A 446 -15.88 4.16 17.26
N LYS A 447 -15.21 5.32 17.34
CA LYS A 447 -15.47 6.48 16.48
C LYS A 447 -14.71 6.39 15.15
N ILE A 448 -13.48 5.88 15.19
CA ILE A 448 -12.56 5.84 14.07
C ILE A 448 -12.39 4.39 13.60
N LEU A 449 -12.48 4.16 12.31
CA LEU A 449 -12.14 2.86 11.73
C LEU A 449 -10.69 2.89 11.24
N TYR A 450 -9.83 2.05 11.84
CA TYR A 450 -8.41 1.98 11.48
C TYR A 450 -7.85 0.55 11.57
N PRO A 451 -6.96 0.16 10.64
CA PRO A 451 -6.79 0.79 9.33
C PRO A 451 -8.07 0.63 8.51
N ALA A 452 -8.40 1.60 7.67
CA ALA A 452 -9.39 1.39 6.61
C ALA A 452 -8.66 0.75 5.42
N TRP A 453 -9.08 -0.44 5.00
CA TRP A 453 -8.39 -1.24 3.99
C TRP A 453 -9.36 -1.81 2.96
N GLN A 454 -8.89 -2.01 1.72
CA GLN A 454 -9.72 -2.55 0.64
C GLN A 454 -9.27 -3.92 0.17
N GLN A 455 -7.97 -4.17 0.13
CA GLN A 455 -7.36 -5.45 -0.15
C GLN A 455 -6.29 -5.71 0.92
N PRO A 456 -6.06 -6.97 1.33
CA PRO A 456 -4.93 -7.29 2.18
C PRO A 456 -3.63 -7.18 1.37
N GLU A 457 -2.67 -6.46 1.91
CA GLU A 457 -1.33 -6.38 1.33
C GLU A 457 -0.54 -7.63 1.69
N VAL A 458 -0.17 -8.43 0.69
CA VAL A 458 0.73 -9.59 0.84
C VAL A 458 1.77 -9.60 -0.28
N PHE A 459 3.03 -9.83 0.08
CA PHE A 459 4.19 -9.83 -0.82
C PHE A 459 4.34 -11.13 -1.62
N GLY A 460 3.23 -11.68 -2.13
CA GLY A 460 3.27 -12.88 -2.98
C GLY A 460 3.82 -14.14 -2.28
N MET A 461 3.70 -14.20 -0.95
CA MET A 461 4.16 -15.35 -0.17
C MET A 461 3.26 -16.57 -0.43
N THR A 462 3.87 -17.73 -0.62
CA THR A 462 3.13 -19.00 -0.67
C THR A 462 2.51 -19.29 0.70
N PRO A 463 1.23 -19.68 0.79
CA PRO A 463 0.64 -20.10 2.06
C PRO A 463 1.35 -21.34 2.61
N LEU A 464 1.84 -21.28 3.83
CA LEU A 464 2.55 -22.39 4.51
C LEU A 464 1.94 -22.65 5.89
N SER A 465 2.13 -23.84 6.46
CA SER A 465 1.81 -24.03 7.88
C SER A 465 2.66 -23.09 8.75
N ILE A 466 2.19 -22.80 9.97
CA ILE A 466 2.94 -21.96 10.92
C ILE A 466 4.34 -22.56 11.15
N PHE A 467 4.39 -23.87 11.34
CA PHE A 467 5.64 -24.62 11.49
C PHE A 467 6.58 -24.42 10.29
N GLU A 468 6.11 -24.68 9.07
CA GLU A 468 6.97 -24.57 7.88
C GLU A 468 7.46 -23.14 7.66
N ARG A 469 6.64 -22.14 7.97
CA ARG A 469 7.06 -20.74 7.89
C ARG A 469 8.17 -20.43 8.88
N MET A 470 7.98 -20.78 10.16
CA MET A 470 8.98 -20.52 11.19
C MET A 470 10.28 -21.31 10.94
N ARG A 471 10.19 -22.56 10.49
CA ARG A 471 11.34 -23.40 10.14
C ARG A 471 12.12 -22.88 8.93
N ARG A 472 11.45 -22.24 7.97
CA ARG A 472 12.12 -21.53 6.86
C ARG A 472 12.78 -20.24 7.34
N GLN A 473 12.22 -19.60 8.36
CA GLN A 473 12.67 -18.31 8.88
C GLN A 473 13.82 -18.37 9.86
N PHE A 474 13.81 -19.35 10.76
CA PHE A 474 14.77 -19.47 11.84
C PHE A 474 15.35 -20.88 11.83
N ARG A 475 16.67 -20.99 11.65
CA ARG A 475 17.39 -22.25 11.42
C ARG A 475 17.29 -23.20 12.60
N HIS A 476 17.30 -22.67 13.82
CA HIS A 476 17.23 -23.45 15.05
C HIS A 476 15.81 -23.49 15.63
N PHE A 477 14.78 -23.19 14.82
CA PHE A 477 13.40 -23.31 15.27
C PHE A 477 12.99 -24.77 15.48
N GLU A 478 12.58 -25.10 16.69
CA GLU A 478 12.06 -26.41 17.05
C GLU A 478 10.57 -26.33 17.41
N TRP A 479 9.81 -27.31 16.93
CA TRP A 479 8.39 -27.50 17.23
C TRP A 479 8.23 -28.63 18.27
N PRO A 480 7.16 -28.65 19.09
CA PRO A 480 7.04 -29.65 20.14
C PRO A 480 7.16 -31.08 19.60
N LEU A 481 8.05 -31.87 20.20
CA LEU A 481 8.14 -33.31 19.97
C LEU A 481 6.82 -33.98 20.39
N GLY A 482 6.18 -34.73 19.49
CA GLY A 482 4.95 -35.48 19.76
C GLY A 482 3.68 -34.90 19.12
N THR A 483 3.74 -33.70 18.52
CA THR A 483 2.74 -33.24 17.55
C THR A 483 3.33 -33.42 16.16
N ASP A 484 2.75 -34.32 15.36
CA ASP A 484 3.11 -34.42 13.95
C ASP A 484 2.68 -33.10 13.25
N PRO A 485 3.63 -32.34 12.67
CA PRO A 485 3.36 -31.05 12.03
C PRO A 485 2.41 -31.16 10.82
N GLU A 486 2.33 -32.33 10.19
CA GLU A 486 1.50 -32.57 9.00
C GLU A 486 0.14 -33.18 9.35
N THR A 487 0.02 -33.89 10.48
CA THR A 487 -1.24 -34.54 10.89
C THR A 487 -1.95 -33.89 12.09
N SER A 488 -1.37 -32.88 12.74
CA SER A 488 -2.07 -32.05 13.73
C SER A 488 -3.17 -31.23 13.05
N GLU A 489 -4.42 -31.69 13.18
CA GLU A 489 -5.63 -31.01 12.67
C GLU A 489 -5.62 -29.50 12.98
N GLN A 490 -5.61 -28.66 11.92
CA GLN A 490 -5.80 -27.20 11.90
C GLN A 490 -5.12 -26.37 13.00
N HIS A 491 -4.00 -25.71 12.69
CA HIS A 491 -3.38 -24.73 13.57
C HIS A 491 -4.35 -23.59 13.94
N ARG A 492 -4.30 -23.12 15.18
CA ARG A 492 -5.10 -22.02 15.70
C ARG A 492 -4.23 -20.79 15.94
N LEU A 493 -4.67 -19.66 15.38
CA LEU A 493 -4.07 -18.35 15.57
C LEU A 493 -5.03 -17.42 16.31
N LEU A 494 -4.52 -16.75 17.34
CA LEU A 494 -5.19 -15.59 17.94
C LEU A 494 -4.58 -14.32 17.35
N VAL A 495 -5.39 -13.50 16.70
CA VAL A 495 -5.05 -12.12 16.36
C VAL A 495 -5.64 -11.24 17.46
N ALA A 496 -4.79 -10.82 18.40
CA ALA A 496 -5.15 -9.89 19.46
C ALA A 496 -4.99 -8.46 18.95
N GLY A 497 -5.99 -7.60 19.17
CA GLY A 497 -6.08 -6.30 18.50
C GLY A 497 -6.46 -6.45 17.02
N ALA A 498 -7.44 -7.29 16.72
CA ALA A 498 -7.82 -7.60 15.34
C ALA A 498 -8.35 -6.39 14.55
N GLY A 499 -8.81 -5.34 15.24
CA GLY A 499 -9.26 -4.08 14.65
C GLY A 499 -10.27 -4.28 13.53
N SER A 500 -9.97 -3.67 12.39
CA SER A 500 -10.78 -3.75 11.17
C SER A 500 -10.61 -5.05 10.38
N GLY A 501 -9.83 -6.03 10.87
CA GLY A 501 -9.65 -7.34 10.26
C GLY A 501 -8.52 -7.44 9.23
N HIS A 502 -7.74 -6.37 9.02
CA HIS A 502 -6.68 -6.35 8.00
C HIS A 502 -5.66 -7.49 8.21
N GLN A 503 -5.16 -7.63 9.44
CA GLN A 503 -4.18 -8.66 9.78
C GLN A 503 -4.76 -10.08 9.70
N ILE A 504 -6.06 -10.26 9.93
CA ILE A 504 -6.74 -11.55 9.74
C ILE A 504 -6.72 -11.92 8.26
N ALA A 505 -7.05 -10.99 7.37
CA ALA A 505 -7.03 -11.22 5.94
C ALA A 505 -5.62 -11.56 5.43
N GLN A 506 -4.59 -10.86 5.90
CA GLN A 506 -3.19 -11.20 5.62
C GLN A 506 -2.83 -12.61 6.12
N SER A 507 -3.24 -12.95 7.36
CA SER A 507 -2.95 -14.26 7.95
C SER A 507 -3.59 -15.41 7.17
N LEU A 508 -4.82 -15.23 6.67
CA LEU A 508 -5.51 -16.23 5.83
C LEU A 508 -4.80 -16.48 4.49
N GLN A 509 -3.99 -15.54 4.02
CA GLN A 509 -3.20 -15.64 2.79
C GLN A 509 -1.78 -16.16 3.06
N CYS A 510 -1.18 -15.83 4.21
CA CYS A 510 0.15 -16.30 4.58
C CYS A 510 0.15 -17.72 5.16
N TYR A 511 -0.92 -18.15 5.81
CA TYR A 511 -0.94 -19.43 6.54
C TYR A 511 -1.95 -20.42 5.96
N ALA A 512 -1.47 -21.61 5.64
CA ALA A 512 -2.30 -22.73 5.21
C ALA A 512 -3.03 -23.38 6.40
N CYS A 513 -4.24 -23.89 6.15
CA CYS A 513 -5.02 -24.72 7.08
C CYS A 513 -5.18 -24.16 8.51
N ILE A 514 -5.36 -22.84 8.64
CA ILE A 514 -5.44 -22.13 9.93
C ILE A 514 -6.87 -21.79 10.35
N GLN A 515 -7.19 -21.96 11.64
CA GLN A 515 -8.34 -21.35 12.31
C GLN A 515 -7.91 -20.04 12.98
N VAL A 516 -8.64 -18.95 12.72
CA VAL A 516 -8.30 -17.64 13.26
C VAL A 516 -9.35 -17.18 14.26
N VAL A 517 -8.91 -16.77 15.44
CA VAL A 517 -9.73 -16.02 16.40
C VAL A 517 -9.27 -14.58 16.40
N GLY A 518 -10.14 -13.65 16.01
CA GLY A 518 -9.90 -12.22 16.10
C GLY A 518 -10.48 -11.66 17.39
N LEU A 519 -9.62 -11.13 18.26
CA LEU A 519 -10.01 -10.47 19.52
C LEU A 519 -9.76 -8.98 19.40
N ASP A 520 -10.77 -8.17 19.68
CA ASP A 520 -10.62 -6.71 19.78
C ASP A 520 -11.60 -6.13 20.82
N LEU A 521 -11.25 -4.97 21.38
CA LEU A 521 -12.11 -4.26 22.32
C LEU A 521 -13.23 -3.47 21.61
N SER A 522 -13.02 -3.08 20.35
CA SER A 522 -13.97 -2.31 19.54
C SER A 522 -14.90 -3.24 18.78
N ALA A 523 -16.10 -3.43 19.33
CA ALA A 523 -17.16 -4.17 18.64
C ALA A 523 -17.54 -3.57 17.26
N PRO A 524 -17.59 -2.23 17.08
CA PRO A 524 -17.76 -1.61 15.77
C PRO A 524 -16.67 -1.99 14.75
N SER A 525 -15.40 -2.04 15.16
CA SER A 525 -14.30 -2.43 14.26
C SER A 525 -14.40 -3.89 13.85
N LEU A 526 -14.75 -4.79 14.78
CA LEU A 526 -14.96 -6.21 14.45
C LEU A 526 -16.18 -6.45 13.55
N ALA A 527 -17.25 -5.66 13.70
CA ALA A 527 -18.39 -5.74 12.79
C ALA A 527 -18.01 -5.38 11.35
N TYR A 528 -17.11 -4.39 11.20
CA TYR A 528 -16.51 -4.08 9.90
C TYR A 528 -15.62 -5.24 9.41
N ALA A 529 -14.77 -5.80 10.28
CA ALA A 529 -13.92 -6.94 9.95
C ALA A 529 -14.73 -8.14 9.42
N GLU A 530 -15.82 -8.50 10.09
CA GLU A 530 -16.73 -9.60 9.68
C GLU A 530 -17.21 -9.39 8.23
N LYS A 531 -17.68 -8.18 7.93
CA LYS A 531 -18.17 -7.82 6.60
C LYS A 531 -17.05 -7.90 5.55
N LYS A 532 -15.91 -7.26 5.80
CA LYS A 532 -14.79 -7.24 4.84
C LYS A 532 -14.24 -8.64 4.56
N LEU A 533 -14.11 -9.48 5.58
CA LEU A 533 -13.65 -10.85 5.41
C LEU A 533 -14.63 -11.68 4.58
N PHE A 534 -15.94 -11.50 4.79
CA PHE A 534 -16.96 -12.17 3.98
C PHE A 534 -16.95 -11.72 2.51
N GLU A 535 -16.66 -10.43 2.27
CA GLU A 535 -16.60 -9.87 0.92
C GLU A 535 -15.35 -10.29 0.13
N LEU A 536 -14.19 -10.38 0.79
CA LEU A 536 -12.89 -10.53 0.11
C LEU A 536 -12.32 -11.94 0.16
N CYS A 537 -12.66 -12.74 1.17
CA CYS A 537 -12.11 -14.08 1.31
C CYS A 537 -13.06 -15.14 0.71
N PRO A 538 -12.52 -16.23 0.13
CA PRO A 538 -13.33 -17.40 -0.21
C PRO A 538 -14.17 -17.84 1.00
N GLN A 539 -15.39 -18.33 0.76
CA GLN A 539 -16.33 -18.66 1.85
C GLN A 539 -15.75 -19.69 2.82
N GLU A 540 -14.99 -20.64 2.31
CA GLU A 540 -14.27 -21.66 3.08
C GLU A 540 -13.23 -21.03 4.01
N ALA A 541 -12.54 -19.98 3.54
CA ALA A 541 -11.58 -19.25 4.35
C ALA A 541 -12.26 -18.39 5.42
N ALA A 542 -13.33 -17.67 5.07
CA ALA A 542 -14.09 -16.85 6.01
C ALA A 542 -14.71 -17.68 7.15
N ARG A 543 -15.18 -18.90 6.87
CA ARG A 543 -15.72 -19.84 7.89
C ARG A 543 -14.70 -20.28 8.94
N ARG A 544 -13.40 -20.13 8.68
CA ARG A 544 -12.32 -20.43 9.64
C ARG A 544 -12.04 -19.28 10.60
N VAL A 545 -12.71 -18.14 10.43
CA VAL A 545 -12.54 -16.97 11.30
C VAL A 545 -13.66 -16.90 12.34
N ARG A 546 -13.28 -16.62 13.58
CA ARG A 546 -14.20 -16.31 14.67
C ARG A 546 -13.81 -14.99 15.33
N LEU A 547 -14.70 -14.01 15.27
CA LEU A 547 -14.51 -12.70 15.90
C LEU A 547 -15.16 -12.66 17.28
N VAL A 548 -14.46 -12.07 18.24
CA VAL A 548 -14.89 -11.97 19.64
C VAL A 548 -14.51 -10.62 20.22
N VAL A 549 -15.43 -10.03 20.99
CA VAL A 549 -15.21 -8.73 21.64
C VAL A 549 -14.63 -8.94 23.02
N GLY A 550 -13.51 -8.29 23.33
CA GLY A 550 -12.95 -8.35 24.68
C GLY A 550 -11.68 -7.52 24.83
N ASP A 551 -11.39 -7.20 26.08
CA ASP A 551 -10.16 -6.53 26.49
C ASP A 551 -9.11 -7.56 26.93
N ILE A 552 -7.88 -7.36 26.47
CA ILE A 552 -6.73 -8.20 26.81
C ILE A 552 -6.44 -8.12 28.31
N LEU A 553 -6.58 -6.95 28.95
CA LEU A 553 -6.33 -6.76 30.38
C LEU A 553 -7.26 -7.54 31.29
N THR A 554 -8.44 -7.93 30.80
CA THR A 554 -9.44 -8.71 31.54
C THR A 554 -9.60 -10.13 30.99
N LEU A 555 -8.74 -10.53 30.03
CA LEU A 555 -8.76 -11.84 29.43
C LEU A 555 -8.42 -12.94 30.45
N GLY A 556 -9.10 -14.09 30.34
CA GLY A 556 -8.81 -15.30 31.14
C GLY A 556 -9.67 -15.52 32.38
N GLY A 557 -10.77 -14.77 32.56
CA GLY A 557 -11.75 -15.04 33.61
C GLY A 557 -12.44 -16.42 33.46
N PRO A 558 -12.92 -17.03 34.57
CA PRO A 558 -13.49 -18.39 34.59
C PRO A 558 -14.71 -18.56 33.68
N SER A 559 -15.41 -17.47 33.37
CA SER A 559 -16.59 -17.45 32.51
C SER A 559 -16.26 -17.45 31.01
N CYS A 560 -14.98 -17.43 30.60
CA CYS A 560 -14.66 -17.26 29.19
C CYS A 560 -13.37 -17.91 28.64
N PRO A 561 -13.47 -19.14 28.11
CA PRO A 561 -12.33 -19.81 27.49
C PRO A 561 -12.25 -19.54 25.97
N LEU A 562 -11.16 -18.90 25.51
CA LEU A 562 -10.73 -18.84 24.10
C LEU A 562 -9.96 -20.11 23.65
N GLY A 563 -9.58 -20.96 24.61
CA GLY A 563 -8.67 -22.09 24.41
C GLY A 563 -7.21 -21.65 24.26
N LEU A 564 -6.36 -22.60 23.85
CA LEU A 564 -4.95 -22.37 23.55
C LEU A 564 -4.69 -22.31 22.04
N PHE A 565 -3.62 -21.64 21.65
CA PHE A 565 -3.25 -21.36 20.27
C PHE A 565 -1.80 -21.77 19.99
N GLU A 566 -1.54 -22.21 18.77
CA GLU A 566 -0.21 -22.42 18.22
C GLU A 566 0.53 -21.11 18.03
N MET A 567 -0.21 -20.07 17.66
CA MET A 567 0.33 -18.73 17.45
C MET A 567 -0.58 -17.66 18.04
N VAL A 568 0.03 -16.64 18.63
CA VAL A 568 -0.62 -15.41 19.04
C VAL A 568 0.09 -14.27 18.33
N SER A 569 -0.66 -13.40 17.66
CA SER A 569 -0.14 -12.20 17.03
C SER A 569 -0.75 -10.97 17.70
N ALA A 570 0.11 -10.03 18.10
CA ALA A 570 -0.24 -8.77 18.73
C ALA A 570 0.62 -7.66 18.11
N ILE A 571 0.23 -7.21 16.92
CA ILE A 571 0.91 -6.16 16.15
C ILE A 571 0.12 -4.87 16.32
N GLY A 572 0.76 -3.77 16.72
CA GLY A 572 0.00 -2.52 16.87
C GLY A 572 -0.78 -2.40 18.18
N VAL A 573 -0.48 -3.22 19.20
CA VAL A 573 -1.38 -3.40 20.35
C VAL A 573 -0.78 -2.95 21.67
N LEU A 574 0.32 -3.57 22.11
CA LEU A 574 0.80 -3.41 23.49
C LEU A 574 1.23 -1.97 23.81
N HIS A 575 1.59 -1.17 22.80
CA HIS A 575 1.91 0.25 22.96
C HIS A 575 0.69 1.14 23.22
N HIS A 576 -0.52 0.62 23.08
CA HIS A 576 -1.76 1.34 23.41
C HIS A 576 -2.37 0.90 24.74
N VAL A 577 -1.84 -0.18 25.35
CA VAL A 577 -2.37 -0.76 26.59
C VAL A 577 -1.72 -0.13 27.82
N SER A 578 -2.52 0.17 28.85
CA SER A 578 -2.05 0.81 30.09
C SER A 578 -1.09 -0.05 30.92
N ALA A 579 -1.26 -1.37 30.90
CA ALA A 579 -0.41 -2.33 31.59
C ALA A 579 0.12 -3.40 30.61
N PRO A 580 1.14 -3.07 29.79
CA PRO A 580 1.61 -3.92 28.69
C PRO A 580 2.17 -5.27 29.17
N ASP A 581 2.84 -5.31 30.33
CA ASP A 581 3.41 -6.55 30.89
C ASP A 581 2.30 -7.54 31.28
N VAL A 582 1.23 -7.03 31.90
CA VAL A 582 0.04 -7.82 32.26
C VAL A 582 -0.67 -8.33 31.01
N ALA A 583 -0.81 -7.47 30.00
CA ALA A 583 -1.41 -7.84 28.73
C ALA A 583 -0.60 -8.93 28.02
N LEU A 584 0.73 -8.78 27.97
CA LEU A 584 1.64 -9.77 27.39
C LEU A 584 1.52 -11.12 28.11
N ALA A 585 1.58 -11.13 29.44
CA ALA A 585 1.43 -12.36 30.23
C ALA A 585 0.10 -13.08 29.93
N LYS A 586 -1.00 -12.33 29.78
CA LYS A 586 -2.30 -12.89 29.41
C LYS A 586 -2.32 -13.48 28.00
N LEU A 587 -1.64 -12.86 27.04
CA LEU A 587 -1.51 -13.38 25.68
C LEU A 587 -0.64 -14.66 25.67
N VAL A 588 0.50 -14.67 26.36
CA VAL A 588 1.37 -15.84 26.48
C VAL A 588 0.69 -17.00 27.22
N ALA A 589 -0.20 -16.71 28.18
CA ALA A 589 -1.04 -17.72 28.81
C ALA A 589 -2.04 -18.39 27.84
N LYS A 590 -2.26 -17.83 26.64
CA LYS A 590 -3.06 -18.44 25.56
C LYS A 590 -2.22 -19.20 24.53
N LEU A 591 -0.90 -19.14 24.60
CA LEU A 591 -0.05 -20.00 23.80
C LEU A 591 0.02 -21.41 24.38
N ARG A 592 0.01 -22.42 23.51
CA ARG A 592 0.49 -23.77 23.84
C ARG A 592 1.97 -23.72 24.20
N ALA A 593 2.44 -24.73 24.95
CA ALA A 593 3.88 -24.91 25.16
C ALA A 593 4.57 -25.00 23.78
N GLY A 594 5.67 -24.26 23.59
CA GLY A 594 6.34 -24.14 22.29
C GLY A 594 5.64 -23.28 21.24
N GLY A 595 4.49 -22.69 21.55
CA GLY A 595 3.76 -21.81 20.65
C GLY A 595 4.50 -20.51 20.36
N VAL A 596 4.15 -19.87 19.24
CA VAL A 596 4.84 -18.69 18.71
C VAL A 596 4.07 -17.40 19.03
N LEU A 597 4.75 -16.44 19.61
CA LEU A 597 4.29 -15.07 19.76
C LEU A 597 4.89 -14.19 18.65
N GLN A 598 4.05 -13.49 17.91
CA GLN A 598 4.45 -12.37 17.07
C GLN A 598 4.03 -11.08 17.76
N LEU A 599 5.00 -10.27 18.17
CA LEU A 599 4.78 -9.04 18.93
C LEU A 599 5.32 -7.86 18.14
N ALA A 600 4.52 -6.79 18.01
CA ALA A 600 5.02 -5.55 17.45
C ALA A 600 4.72 -4.31 18.31
N THR A 601 5.77 -3.54 18.59
CA THR A 601 5.75 -2.38 19.50
C THR A 601 6.47 -1.20 18.89
N TYR A 602 6.04 0.02 19.22
CA TYR A 602 6.75 1.21 18.78
C TYR A 602 8.12 1.35 19.44
N SER A 603 9.13 1.64 18.62
CA SER A 603 10.52 1.83 19.04
C SER A 603 10.69 3.17 19.75
N THR A 604 11.29 3.16 20.93
CA THR A 604 11.67 4.40 21.63
C THR A 604 12.68 5.20 20.81
N LEU A 605 13.68 4.55 20.22
CA LEU A 605 14.75 5.22 19.46
C LEU A 605 14.23 5.75 18.12
N GLY A 606 13.47 4.92 17.38
CA GLY A 606 12.89 5.31 16.10
C GLY A 606 11.82 6.39 16.21
N MET A 607 11.05 6.42 17.29
CA MET A 607 10.02 7.45 17.50
C MET A 607 10.65 8.77 17.99
N ALA A 608 11.68 8.72 18.84
CA ALA A 608 12.35 9.90 19.38
C ALA A 608 12.95 10.80 18.29
N SER A 609 13.34 10.23 17.14
CA SER A 609 13.98 10.96 16.04
C SER A 609 13.07 11.99 15.35
N TRP A 610 11.74 11.86 15.48
CA TRP A 610 10.79 12.72 14.75
C TRP A 610 9.63 13.23 15.62
N ARG A 611 9.20 12.46 16.62
CA ARG A 611 7.96 12.72 17.36
C ARG A 611 7.97 14.04 18.12
N ARG A 612 9.11 14.43 18.70
CA ARG A 612 9.25 15.73 19.38
C ARG A 612 9.09 16.90 18.40
N GLY A 613 9.71 16.81 17.23
CA GLY A 613 9.60 17.83 16.19
C GLY A 613 8.18 17.89 15.60
N ALA A 614 7.50 16.75 15.47
CA ALA A 614 6.11 16.69 15.02
C ALA A 614 5.17 17.33 16.05
N ALA A 615 5.34 17.04 17.34
CA ALA A 615 4.55 17.66 18.39
C ALA A 615 4.74 19.18 18.45
N GLN A 616 5.97 19.67 18.29
CA GLN A 616 6.26 21.10 18.18
C GLN A 616 5.59 21.72 16.94
N LEU A 617 5.73 21.09 15.77
CA LEU A 617 5.07 21.53 14.54
C LEU A 617 3.56 21.66 14.74
N ILE A 618 2.92 20.65 15.32
CA ILE A 618 1.48 20.65 15.57
C ILE A 618 1.10 21.70 16.62
N HIS A 619 1.89 21.91 17.67
CA HIS A 619 1.64 22.97 18.64
C HIS A 619 1.64 24.36 17.99
N HIS A 620 2.53 24.61 17.03
CA HIS A 620 2.57 25.88 16.30
C HIS A 620 1.41 26.03 15.30
N LEU A 621 0.96 24.93 14.68
CA LEU A 621 -0.12 24.94 13.70
C LEU A 621 -1.53 24.87 14.32
N ALA A 622 -1.67 24.24 15.49
CA ALA A 622 -2.93 23.94 16.16
C ALA A 622 -2.74 23.87 17.71
N PRO A 623 -2.41 24.98 18.37
CA PRO A 623 -2.09 25.03 19.81
C PRO A 623 -3.25 24.62 20.74
N GLU A 624 -4.48 24.63 20.22
CA GLU A 624 -5.69 24.15 20.89
C GLU A 624 -5.79 22.61 20.97
N LEU A 625 -5.08 21.90 20.08
CA LEU A 625 -5.05 20.44 20.04
C LEU A 625 -3.89 19.89 20.87
N VAL A 626 -2.70 20.50 20.76
CA VAL A 626 -1.46 20.03 21.38
C VAL A 626 -0.80 21.17 22.16
N ASP A 627 -0.40 20.89 23.40
CA ASP A 627 0.32 21.85 24.23
C ASP A 627 1.82 21.94 23.90
N SER A 628 2.52 22.89 24.53
CA SER A 628 3.95 23.13 24.29
C SER A 628 4.87 21.96 24.72
N SER A 629 4.36 21.03 25.52
CA SER A 629 5.07 19.80 25.89
C SER A 629 4.84 18.65 24.90
N GLY A 630 3.92 18.83 23.94
CA GLY A 630 3.48 17.80 23.01
C GLY A 630 2.32 16.95 23.53
N GLY A 631 1.73 17.33 24.67
CA GLY A 631 0.58 16.66 25.25
C GLY A 631 -0.71 16.98 24.51
N LEU A 632 -1.54 15.95 24.29
CA LEU A 632 -2.86 16.10 23.70
C LEU A 632 -3.80 16.84 24.67
N ARG A 633 -4.31 18.01 24.27
CA ARG A 633 -5.31 18.77 25.03
C ARG A 633 -6.72 18.22 24.81
N ARG A 634 -7.07 17.96 23.55
CA ARG A 634 -8.35 17.37 23.14
C ARG A 634 -8.22 16.70 21.78
N GLN A 635 -9.18 15.83 21.48
CA GLN A 635 -9.29 15.22 20.16
C GLN A 635 -9.70 16.27 19.10
N PRO A 636 -9.12 16.23 17.89
CA PRO A 636 -9.52 17.10 16.79
C PRO A 636 -10.89 16.71 16.23
N THR A 637 -11.61 17.71 15.72
CA THR A 637 -12.75 17.47 14.82
C THR A 637 -12.24 17.06 13.43
N PRO A 638 -13.07 16.45 12.57
CA PRO A 638 -12.68 16.12 11.20
C PRO A 638 -12.19 17.33 10.39
N SER A 639 -12.80 18.51 10.57
CA SER A 639 -12.39 19.75 9.88
C SER A 639 -11.04 20.26 10.38
N GLU A 640 -10.77 20.20 11.68
CA GLU A 640 -9.47 20.58 12.26
C GLU A 640 -8.36 19.64 11.80
N LEU A 641 -8.63 18.32 11.77
CA LEU A 641 -7.67 17.34 11.28
C LEU A 641 -7.32 17.59 9.80
N ARG A 642 -8.32 17.91 8.97
CA ARG A 642 -8.10 18.31 7.57
C ARG A 642 -7.26 19.59 7.47
N ALA A 643 -7.57 20.60 8.27
CA ALA A 643 -6.85 21.88 8.29
C ALA A 643 -5.38 21.69 8.66
N LEU A 644 -5.12 20.93 9.73
CA LEU A 644 -3.77 20.63 10.16
C LEU A 644 -2.98 19.87 9.08
N ARG A 645 -3.57 18.84 8.47
CA ARG A 645 -2.92 18.09 7.38
C ARG A 645 -2.57 19.01 6.20
N HIS A 646 -3.48 19.89 5.82
CA HIS A 646 -3.23 20.88 4.77
C HIS A 646 -2.09 21.83 5.14
N SER A 647 -2.07 22.37 6.36
CA SER A 647 -0.98 23.24 6.82
C SER A 647 0.38 22.53 6.83
N ILE A 648 0.45 21.27 7.29
CA ILE A 648 1.69 20.47 7.26
C ILE A 648 2.15 20.25 5.81
N PHE A 649 1.21 19.97 4.91
CA PHE A 649 1.50 19.77 3.49
C PHE A 649 2.02 21.07 2.84
N CYS A 650 1.40 22.21 3.12
CA CYS A 650 1.80 23.52 2.58
C CYS A 650 3.06 24.12 3.23
N ALA A 651 3.53 23.57 4.35
CA ALA A 651 4.78 23.99 4.99
C ALA A 651 6.01 23.48 4.22
N ASP A 652 6.21 23.96 2.99
CA ASP A 652 7.17 23.44 2.01
C ASP A 652 8.46 24.29 1.86
N SER A 653 8.48 25.49 2.43
CA SER A 653 9.54 26.49 2.22
C SER A 653 9.91 27.18 3.52
N GLU A 654 11.18 27.57 3.67
CA GLU A 654 11.62 28.31 4.86
C GLU A 654 10.86 29.64 5.04
N GLU A 655 10.41 30.24 3.95
CA GLU A 655 9.54 31.42 3.99
C GLU A 655 8.21 31.12 4.67
N TYR A 656 7.57 29.97 4.38
CA TYR A 656 6.37 29.54 5.08
C TYR A 656 6.61 29.40 6.59
N PHE A 657 7.70 28.73 6.99
CA PHE A 657 8.04 28.56 8.41
C PHE A 657 8.25 29.91 9.10
N ARG A 658 9.01 30.82 8.50
CA ARG A 658 9.23 32.17 9.04
C ARG A 658 7.94 32.98 9.13
N LYS A 659 7.11 32.97 8.08
CA LYS A 659 5.83 33.69 8.01
C LYS A 659 4.86 33.26 9.11
N HIS A 660 4.85 31.97 9.44
CA HIS A 660 3.94 31.40 10.44
C HIS A 660 4.58 31.21 11.82
N GLY A 661 5.82 31.68 12.03
CA GLY A 661 6.52 31.57 13.31
C GLY A 661 6.79 30.11 13.74
N ILE A 662 6.95 29.20 12.77
CA ILE A 662 7.23 27.78 13.01
C ILE A 662 8.76 27.60 13.08
N PRO A 663 9.30 26.93 14.10
CA PRO A 663 10.74 26.69 14.21
C PRO A 663 11.26 25.82 13.05
N LEU A 664 12.36 26.24 12.40
CA LEU A 664 12.90 25.58 11.21
C LEU A 664 13.39 24.15 11.48
N GLU A 665 13.78 23.83 12.71
CA GLU A 665 14.17 22.49 13.14
C GLU A 665 13.03 21.47 13.02
N THR A 666 11.77 21.91 13.03
CA THR A 666 10.61 21.03 12.86
C THR A 666 10.43 20.57 11.40
N ARG A 667 11.17 21.14 10.46
CA ARG A 667 11.13 20.76 9.03
C ARG A 667 11.47 19.29 8.81
N ALA A 668 12.44 18.73 9.52
CA ALA A 668 12.79 17.32 9.41
C ALA A 668 11.63 16.40 9.85
N ALA A 669 10.92 16.79 10.92
CA ALA A 669 9.74 16.06 11.36
C ALA A 669 8.57 16.20 10.37
N ARG A 670 8.38 17.38 9.77
CA ARG A 670 7.43 17.58 8.66
C ARG A 670 7.72 16.63 7.51
N GLU A 671 8.98 16.54 7.08
CA GLU A 671 9.36 15.58 6.04
C GLU A 671 9.05 14.14 6.47
N HIS A 672 9.38 13.74 7.70
CA HIS A 672 9.05 12.41 8.21
C HIS A 672 7.55 12.11 8.15
N LEU A 673 6.70 13.04 8.60
CA LEU A 673 5.24 12.89 8.54
C LEU A 673 4.73 12.67 7.12
N LEU A 674 5.30 13.38 6.13
CA LEU A 674 4.93 13.19 4.73
C LEU A 674 5.42 11.86 4.15
N HIS A 675 6.35 11.16 4.79
CA HIS A 675 6.74 9.80 4.40
C HIS A 675 5.87 8.73 5.09
N CYS A 676 5.07 9.08 6.09
CA CYS A 676 4.14 8.14 6.73
C CYS A 676 2.88 7.99 5.86
N GLU A 677 2.56 6.77 5.45
CA GLU A 677 1.35 6.48 4.68
C GLU A 677 0.07 6.87 5.43
N GLU A 678 0.08 6.75 6.78
CA GLU A 678 -1.05 7.08 7.62
C GLU A 678 -1.45 8.56 7.50
N PHE A 679 -0.49 9.47 7.25
CA PHE A 679 -0.72 10.91 7.14
C PHE A 679 -1.76 11.27 6.07
N TYR A 680 -1.88 10.45 5.04
CA TYR A 680 -2.74 10.72 3.89
C TYR A 680 -4.16 10.14 4.02
N SER A 681 -4.48 9.55 5.16
CA SER A 681 -5.86 9.17 5.52
C SER A 681 -6.30 9.93 6.75
N ALA A 682 -7.57 10.34 6.83
CA ALA A 682 -8.04 10.97 8.06
C ALA A 682 -7.94 10.02 9.25
N THR A 683 -8.36 8.77 9.12
CA THR A 683 -8.32 7.83 10.26
C THR A 683 -6.90 7.44 10.66
N GLY A 684 -5.99 7.24 9.69
CA GLY A 684 -4.58 6.98 9.97
C GLY A 684 -3.84 8.21 10.51
N CYS A 685 -4.10 9.42 10.00
CA CYS A 685 -3.47 10.62 10.54
C CYS A 685 -3.96 10.91 11.96
N HIS A 686 -5.23 10.60 12.25
CA HIS A 686 -5.79 10.65 13.60
C HIS A 686 -5.06 9.67 14.53
N ASP A 687 -4.91 8.42 14.12
CA ASP A 687 -4.18 7.39 14.86
C ASP A 687 -2.70 7.78 15.08
N LEU A 688 -2.02 8.22 14.02
CA LEU A 688 -0.60 8.61 14.05
C LEU A 688 -0.29 9.78 15.00
N LEU A 689 -1.17 10.78 15.07
CA LEU A 689 -0.87 12.06 15.74
C LEU A 689 -1.62 12.27 17.05
N PHE A 690 -2.78 11.65 17.22
CA PHE A 690 -3.74 11.98 18.28
C PHE A 690 -4.28 10.75 19.03
N HIS A 691 -3.60 9.60 18.94
CA HIS A 691 -3.96 8.43 19.72
C HIS A 691 -3.90 8.73 21.24
N PRO A 692 -4.92 8.37 22.03
CA PRO A 692 -5.02 8.78 23.45
C PRO A 692 -4.06 8.06 24.40
N SER A 693 -3.45 6.96 23.97
CA SER A 693 -2.55 6.13 24.77
C SER A 693 -1.43 5.59 23.91
N GLU A 694 -0.20 6.03 24.10
CA GLU A 694 0.92 5.55 23.29
C GLU A 694 2.19 5.46 24.13
N ARG A 695 2.75 4.26 24.21
CA ARG A 695 4.00 3.95 24.88
C ARG A 695 5.00 3.40 23.87
N THR A 696 6.25 3.80 23.98
CA THR A 696 7.34 3.23 23.18
C THR A 696 8.17 2.27 24.03
N PHE A 697 8.92 1.38 23.37
CA PHE A 697 9.75 0.39 24.01
C PHE A 697 11.13 0.37 23.38
N THR A 698 12.14 0.15 24.21
CA THR A 698 13.45 -0.33 23.78
C THR A 698 13.43 -1.85 23.61
N LEU A 699 14.33 -2.39 22.81
CA LEU A 699 14.47 -3.85 22.68
C LEU A 699 14.90 -4.52 24.00
N LEU A 700 15.56 -3.80 24.91
CA LEU A 700 15.87 -4.29 26.25
C LEU A 700 14.62 -4.45 27.13
N GLU A 701 13.71 -3.48 27.07
CA GLU A 701 12.40 -3.60 27.76
C GLU A 701 11.60 -4.77 27.18
N VAL A 702 11.54 -4.90 25.85
CA VAL A 702 10.87 -6.04 25.20
C VAL A 702 11.49 -7.38 25.61
N LYS A 703 12.83 -7.47 25.66
CA LYS A 703 13.56 -8.66 26.14
C LYS A 703 13.16 -9.04 27.57
N ALA A 704 13.11 -8.08 28.48
CA ALA A 704 12.71 -8.29 29.87
C ALA A 704 11.25 -8.77 29.97
N MET A 705 10.33 -8.07 29.30
CA MET A 705 8.91 -8.43 29.28
C MET A 705 8.65 -9.85 28.75
N LEU A 706 9.35 -10.24 27.68
CA LEU A 706 9.26 -11.59 27.12
C LEU A 706 9.77 -12.65 28.12
N ALA A 707 10.89 -12.37 28.78
CA ALA A 707 11.46 -13.29 29.78
C ALA A 707 10.50 -13.50 30.96
N ASP A 708 9.93 -12.41 31.50
CA ASP A 708 8.98 -12.44 32.61
C ASP A 708 7.68 -13.18 32.24
N ALA A 709 7.25 -13.07 30.98
CA ALA A 709 6.09 -13.79 30.47
C ALA A 709 6.37 -15.29 30.16
N GLY A 710 7.62 -15.74 30.24
CA GLY A 710 8.01 -17.12 29.96
C GLY A 710 8.25 -17.42 28.47
N CYS A 711 8.58 -16.40 27.67
CA CYS A 711 8.97 -16.54 26.28
C CYS A 711 10.48 -16.30 26.09
N ALA A 712 11.03 -16.83 25.00
CA ALA A 712 12.37 -16.53 24.51
C ALA A 712 12.27 -15.94 23.09
N PRO A 713 12.99 -14.84 22.77
CA PRO A 713 13.04 -14.34 21.40
C PRO A 713 13.69 -15.39 20.48
N ILE A 714 13.15 -15.54 19.27
CA ILE A 714 13.72 -16.39 18.22
C ILE A 714 14.24 -15.56 17.03
N GLY A 715 13.83 -14.30 16.92
CA GLY A 715 14.39 -13.33 15.97
C GLY A 715 13.48 -12.13 15.73
N VAL A 716 13.87 -11.29 14.78
CA VAL A 716 13.13 -10.10 14.35
C VAL A 716 12.68 -10.22 12.90
N PHE A 717 11.60 -9.51 12.57
CA PHE A 717 11.04 -9.44 11.22
C PHE A 717 11.09 -8.02 10.67
N PHE A 718 11.41 -7.89 9.38
CA PHE A 718 11.37 -6.64 8.64
C PHE A 718 10.41 -6.77 7.46
N ALA A 719 9.61 -5.73 7.22
CA ALA A 719 8.60 -5.73 6.17
C ALA A 719 9.17 -5.57 4.74
N SER A 720 10.45 -5.16 4.62
CA SER A 720 11.12 -4.94 3.33
C SER A 720 12.37 -5.79 3.24
N LEU A 721 12.55 -6.51 2.12
CA LEU A 721 13.73 -7.35 1.86
C LEU A 721 15.04 -6.53 1.84
N ASP A 722 15.01 -5.32 1.28
CA ASP A 722 16.19 -4.43 1.23
C ASP A 722 16.59 -3.98 2.65
N VAL A 723 15.58 -3.62 3.47
CA VAL A 723 15.79 -3.23 4.87
C VAL A 723 16.25 -4.43 5.69
N ASP A 724 15.64 -5.60 5.51
CA ASP A 724 16.04 -6.86 6.15
C ASP A 724 17.50 -7.16 5.86
N ALA A 725 17.91 -7.19 4.59
CA ALA A 725 19.29 -7.49 4.21
C ALA A 725 20.30 -6.51 4.82
N ALA A 726 20.02 -5.20 4.78
CA ALA A 726 20.89 -4.18 5.36
C ALA A 726 20.96 -4.31 6.90
N ALA A 727 19.83 -4.57 7.55
CA ALA A 727 19.77 -4.71 9.00
C ALA A 727 20.52 -5.97 9.49
N ARG A 728 20.34 -7.10 8.79
CA ARG A 728 21.06 -8.34 9.10
C ARG A 728 22.56 -8.18 8.91
N GLN A 729 23.00 -7.43 7.92
CA GLN A 729 24.42 -7.11 7.74
C GLN A 729 24.95 -6.27 8.92
N ALA A 730 24.23 -5.21 9.31
CA ALA A 730 24.62 -4.37 10.44
C ALA A 730 24.72 -5.18 11.75
N TYR A 731 23.81 -6.13 11.96
CA TYR A 731 23.89 -7.07 13.08
C TYR A 731 25.14 -7.94 13.02
N ASN A 732 25.45 -8.53 11.86
CA ASN A 732 26.64 -9.38 11.70
C ASN A 732 27.93 -8.60 11.91
N ASP A 733 28.00 -7.34 11.45
CA ASP A 733 29.14 -6.46 11.65
C ASP A 733 29.34 -6.15 13.15
N TYR A 734 28.24 -5.90 13.87
CA TYR A 734 28.25 -5.73 15.33
C TYR A 734 28.70 -7.00 16.06
N ALA A 735 28.11 -8.15 15.72
CA ALA A 735 28.43 -9.44 16.35
C ALA A 735 29.89 -9.84 16.13
N THR A 736 30.43 -9.62 14.92
CA THR A 736 31.84 -9.92 14.59
C THR A 736 32.81 -9.06 15.40
N SER A 737 32.45 -7.80 15.67
CA SER A 737 33.31 -6.85 16.39
C SER A 737 33.24 -7.00 17.92
N HIS A 738 32.13 -7.50 18.48
CA HIS A 738 31.89 -7.52 19.94
C HIS A 738 31.78 -8.93 20.53
N ALA A 739 31.41 -9.94 19.74
CA ALA A 739 31.23 -11.33 20.19
C ALA A 739 31.66 -12.36 19.12
N PRO A 740 32.94 -12.36 18.68
CA PRO A 740 33.43 -13.19 17.56
C PRO A 740 33.37 -14.71 17.78
N MET A 741 33.13 -15.15 19.02
CA MET A 741 32.95 -16.55 19.39
C MET A 741 31.47 -16.98 19.45
N SER A 742 30.51 -16.05 19.36
CA SER A 742 29.07 -16.36 19.35
C SER A 742 28.57 -16.51 17.92
N SER A 743 27.84 -17.59 17.64
CA SER A 743 27.15 -17.80 16.37
C SER A 743 25.64 -17.65 16.57
N ASP A 744 25.16 -16.43 16.82
CA ASP A 744 23.71 -16.14 16.80
C ASP A 744 23.21 -16.06 15.36
N VAL A 745 23.14 -17.23 14.72
CA VAL A 745 22.81 -17.35 13.29
C VAL A 745 21.38 -16.86 12.99
N ASP A 746 20.47 -17.01 13.94
CA ASP A 746 19.07 -16.57 13.82
C ASP A 746 18.88 -15.11 14.24
N GLN A 747 19.94 -14.47 14.76
CA GLN A 747 19.95 -13.08 15.20
C GLN A 747 18.81 -12.83 16.21
N SER A 748 18.75 -13.72 17.20
CA SER A 748 17.74 -13.77 18.25
C SER A 748 18.05 -12.85 19.45
N ASP A 749 19.28 -12.39 19.59
CA ASP A 749 19.69 -11.52 20.70
C ASP A 749 19.20 -10.07 20.52
N LEU A 750 18.14 -9.73 21.26
CA LEU A 750 17.56 -8.39 21.26
C LEU A 750 18.49 -7.32 21.87
N GLU A 751 19.50 -7.69 22.65
CA GLU A 751 20.48 -6.74 23.20
C GLU A 751 21.50 -6.32 22.15
N ALA A 752 22.00 -7.28 21.35
CA ALA A 752 22.77 -6.95 20.15
C ALA A 752 21.98 -6.09 19.16
N TRP A 753 20.70 -6.41 18.91
CA TRP A 753 19.83 -5.56 18.09
C TRP A 753 19.62 -4.17 18.69
N HIS A 754 19.56 -4.04 20.02
CA HIS A 754 19.45 -2.73 20.66
C HIS A 754 20.66 -1.84 20.34
N HIS A 755 21.88 -2.37 20.43
CA HIS A 755 23.09 -1.62 20.08
C HIS A 755 23.16 -1.27 18.58
N VAL A 756 22.69 -2.16 17.72
CA VAL A 756 22.55 -1.87 16.29
C VAL A 756 21.57 -0.71 16.06
N GLU A 757 20.46 -0.67 16.79
CA GLU A 757 19.49 0.44 16.74
C GLU A 757 20.04 1.73 17.35
N GLU A 758 20.86 1.68 18.41
CA GLU A 758 21.54 2.87 18.94
C GLU A 758 22.47 3.50 17.89
N ALA A 759 23.16 2.67 17.10
CA ALA A 759 24.01 3.13 16.01
C ALA A 759 23.21 3.64 14.79
N ASN A 760 22.01 3.09 14.56
CA ASN A 760 21.10 3.53 13.52
C ASN A 760 19.63 3.50 14.00
N PRO A 761 19.12 4.61 14.58
CA PRO A 761 17.76 4.67 15.14
C PRO A 761 16.64 4.43 14.14
N HIS A 762 16.92 4.49 12.84
CA HIS A 762 15.94 4.28 11.78
C HIS A 762 15.88 2.83 11.28
N ILE A 763 16.72 1.94 11.79
CA ILE A 763 16.87 0.58 11.24
C ILE A 763 15.57 -0.25 11.31
N PHE A 764 14.79 -0.08 12.39
CA PHE A 764 13.46 -0.69 12.56
C PHE A 764 12.32 0.25 12.12
N GLY A 765 12.63 1.41 11.54
CA GLY A 765 11.65 2.47 11.31
C GLY A 765 10.99 2.88 12.64
N ARG A 766 9.66 2.73 12.73
CA ARG A 766 8.90 3.04 13.95
C ARG A 766 8.63 1.84 14.84
N MET A 767 8.78 0.60 14.35
CA MET A 767 8.19 -0.57 14.99
C MET A 767 9.17 -1.74 15.05
N HIS A 768 9.40 -2.26 16.26
CA HIS A 768 10.03 -3.56 16.43
C HIS A 768 9.00 -4.64 16.14
N ILE A 769 9.31 -5.61 15.27
CA ILE A 769 8.52 -6.82 15.10
C ILE A 769 9.37 -7.98 15.59
N VAL A 770 9.08 -8.46 16.80
CA VAL A 770 9.80 -9.54 17.47
C VAL A 770 8.98 -10.82 17.39
N ILE A 771 9.65 -11.91 16.99
CA ILE A 771 9.10 -13.25 17.09
C ILE A 771 9.72 -13.91 18.32
N ALA A 772 8.88 -14.50 19.15
CA ALA A 772 9.28 -15.20 20.36
C ALA A 772 8.55 -16.54 20.49
N GLN A 773 9.13 -17.47 21.24
CA GLN A 773 8.55 -18.78 21.51
C GLN A 773 8.30 -18.96 23.00
N LYS A 774 7.13 -19.49 23.36
CA LYS A 774 6.82 -19.87 24.73
C LYS A 774 7.64 -21.08 25.14
N LYS A 775 8.29 -21.00 26.31
CA LYS A 775 9.06 -22.12 26.87
C LYS A 775 8.17 -23.33 27.17
N TRP A 776 8.79 -24.51 27.15
CA TRP A 776 8.18 -25.82 27.36
C TRP A 776 7.62 -26.01 28.75
#